data_AF-A0A9P4P4X8-F1
#
_entry.id   AF-A0A9P4P4X8-F1
#
_cell.length_a   1.000
_cell.length_b   1.000
_cell.length_c   1.000
_cell.angle_alpha   90.00
_cell.angle_beta   90.00
_cell.angle_gamma   90.00
#
_symmetry.space_group_name_H-M   'P 1'
#
loop_
_entity.id
_entity.type
_entity.pdbx_description
1 polymer ?
#
loop_
_entity_poly.entity_id
_entity_poly.type
_entity_poly.pdbx_seq_one_letter_code
_entity_poly.pdbx_strand_id
1 'polypeptide(L)'
;MPSYKLFGSAIALASYVIAQGEVSSKVVCDAQTKICYSSYSNAASGLTFGVALPKTVTDPYDAIIKITAPINHTWTGFAWGGQMVWNPLTVAWPNGNSGVASARFAYSISLPQGYDGAEHFLLKGTTKNSTHWTVNALCKGCTGWQDVDENRYVLNATGTTQFAWAFGTSAVENPARNDSAFNVHADVGHWTHDLNAARIDNFDQLVKSNLLLTTPTASATVVPPANTVTSSVRSTGTTNAGAAIPASCAGAGNPSYPGTLASGWKATKVAGGLTLPRSIKFDDKGNMLVVQAGKGISYHVVGTDGCITSTKMLVSLNSLNHGIALSADGKTLYASSMTQAFSWPYDSAAATVGTRSTVITGMVNGGSHLTRTLEIAPSAPNLLVVSHGSNANIDSATSNPSTGRAIIKVFDLSKLPSGGYNYASGGYTAGYGQRNEVGICWDVNNQLWGVENSGDQFTRNGKDVHNNNPGEKIHFMGDVTKPNNNWYGYPTCFTVWQPSDFTDKQFKVGDWFVQTPSTSMNDDTCEQKATKPALTLFPHSAPIDCKFNADNSKMFITFHGSWNRSPTTGFKLVAVDFKKGANGTVVPVEPLTSNSAAKDIFANPDVTKCAGNGPSASSGCFRPAGLAFDKSGRLYMTSDVSNGELWVLGQA
;
A
#
# COMPACT_ATOMS: atom_id res chain seq x y z
N MET A 1 -21.83 -16.08 -24.10
CA MET A 1 -22.24 -17.51 -23.94
C MET A 1 -21.04 -18.35 -24.34
N PRO A 2 -20.64 -19.41 -23.61
CA PRO A 2 -21.44 -20.32 -22.77
C PRO A 2 -21.20 -20.10 -21.24
N SER A 3 -22.20 -20.05 -20.37
CA SER A 3 -23.01 -21.14 -19.78
C SER A 3 -22.25 -21.97 -18.73
N TYR A 4 -22.25 -21.53 -17.47
CA TYR A 4 -22.00 -22.42 -16.33
C TYR A 4 -23.08 -22.26 -15.26
N LYS A 5 -23.64 -23.42 -14.88
CA LYS A 5 -24.78 -23.62 -13.99
C LYS A 5 -24.38 -23.45 -12.52
N LEU A 6 -25.24 -22.81 -11.74
CA LEU A 6 -25.30 -22.96 -10.28
C LEU A 6 -25.73 -24.38 -9.90
N PHE A 7 -25.18 -24.94 -8.83
CA PHE A 7 -25.90 -25.51 -7.66
C PHE A 7 -24.92 -26.05 -6.61
N GLY A 8 -25.24 -25.82 -5.32
CA GLY A 8 -24.92 -26.76 -4.23
C GLY A 8 -23.94 -26.29 -3.15
N SER A 9 -24.46 -25.63 -2.11
CA SER A 9 -23.78 -25.38 -0.85
C SER A 9 -23.60 -26.68 -0.05
N ALA A 10 -22.38 -26.96 0.42
CA ALA A 10 -22.12 -27.88 1.53
C ALA A 10 -20.93 -27.35 2.34
N ILE A 11 -21.13 -27.33 3.66
CA ILE A 11 -20.20 -26.87 4.70
C ILE A 11 -18.92 -27.70 4.67
N ALA A 12 -17.75 -27.05 4.58
CA ALA A 12 -16.46 -27.69 4.82
C ALA A 12 -15.50 -26.70 5.51
N LEU A 13 -14.96 -27.10 6.67
CA LEU A 13 -13.75 -26.49 7.23
C LEU A 13 -12.63 -26.63 6.18
N ALA A 14 -12.26 -25.53 5.53
CA ALA A 14 -11.21 -25.52 4.53
C ALA A 14 -9.83 -25.41 5.21
N SER A 15 -9.23 -26.55 5.54
CA SER A 15 -7.79 -26.71 5.31
C SER A 15 -7.57 -26.54 3.81
N TYR A 16 -6.82 -25.50 3.41
CA TYR A 16 -6.43 -25.25 2.03
C TYR A 16 -5.62 -26.44 1.49
N VAL A 17 -6.29 -27.42 0.90
CA VAL A 17 -5.66 -28.34 -0.04
C VAL A 17 -5.70 -27.61 -1.38
N ILE A 18 -4.57 -26.98 -1.73
CA ILE A 18 -4.37 -26.48 -3.09
C ILE A 18 -4.53 -27.69 -4.02
N ALA A 19 -5.56 -27.68 -4.88
CA ALA A 19 -5.61 -28.60 -6.00
C ALA A 19 -4.34 -28.36 -6.82
N GLN A 20 -3.36 -29.26 -6.73
CA GLN A 20 -2.11 -29.14 -7.48
C GLN A 20 -2.45 -29.27 -8.97
N GLY A 21 -2.45 -28.15 -9.68
CA GLY A 21 -2.62 -28.14 -11.14
C GLY A 21 -1.49 -28.94 -11.81
N GLU A 22 -1.76 -29.48 -13.00
CA GLU A 22 -0.79 -30.29 -13.74
C GLU A 22 0.55 -29.57 -13.94
N VAL A 23 1.64 -30.31 -13.75
CA VAL A 23 3.01 -29.82 -13.98
C VAL A 23 3.12 -29.31 -15.42
N SER A 24 3.51 -28.05 -15.57
CA SER A 24 3.54 -27.37 -16.87
C SER A 24 4.96 -27.14 -17.40
N SER A 25 6.00 -27.46 -16.63
CA SER A 25 7.40 -27.32 -17.04
C SER A 25 7.96 -28.61 -17.65
N LYS A 26 8.93 -28.48 -18.56
CA LYS A 26 9.61 -29.59 -19.25
C LYS A 26 11.11 -29.37 -19.32
N VAL A 27 11.90 -30.44 -19.32
CA VAL A 27 13.37 -30.32 -19.44
C VAL A 27 13.76 -29.83 -20.84
N VAL A 28 14.54 -28.76 -20.90
CA VAL A 28 15.10 -28.18 -22.12
C VAL A 28 16.58 -27.89 -21.91
N CYS A 29 17.45 -28.49 -22.72
CA CYS A 29 18.90 -28.31 -22.64
C CYS A 29 19.40 -27.30 -23.67
N ASP A 30 20.13 -26.30 -23.21
CA ASP A 30 20.69 -25.24 -24.03
C ASP A 30 22.01 -25.69 -24.68
N ALA A 31 22.04 -25.68 -26.01
CA ALA A 31 23.18 -26.21 -26.76
C ALA A 31 24.48 -25.41 -26.56
N GLN A 32 24.37 -24.10 -26.29
CA GLN A 32 25.52 -23.21 -26.13
C GLN A 32 26.12 -23.33 -24.73
N THR A 33 25.28 -23.23 -23.70
CA THR A 33 25.71 -23.19 -22.30
C THR A 33 25.85 -24.58 -21.68
N LYS A 34 25.27 -25.61 -22.30
CA LYS A 34 25.14 -26.99 -21.80
C LYS A 34 24.30 -27.10 -20.52
N ILE A 35 23.59 -26.04 -20.12
CA ILE A 35 22.69 -26.04 -18.97
C ILE A 35 21.34 -26.64 -19.40
N CYS A 36 20.84 -27.62 -18.64
CA CYS A 36 19.48 -28.11 -18.77
C CYS A 36 18.57 -27.39 -17.76
N TYR A 37 17.43 -26.91 -18.23
CA TYR A 37 16.45 -26.19 -17.43
C TYR A 37 15.16 -26.99 -17.35
N SER A 38 14.48 -26.96 -16.20
CA SER A 38 13.04 -27.18 -16.17
C SER A 38 12.38 -25.90 -16.67
N SER A 39 11.67 -25.98 -17.81
CA SER A 39 11.24 -24.82 -18.58
C SER A 39 9.72 -24.78 -18.75
N TYR A 40 9.12 -23.64 -18.44
CA TYR A 40 7.72 -23.32 -18.69
C TYR A 40 7.61 -22.29 -19.82
N SER A 41 6.64 -22.48 -20.72
CA SER A 41 6.34 -21.53 -21.80
C SER A 41 4.85 -21.21 -21.82
N ASN A 42 4.51 -19.93 -21.92
CA ASN A 42 3.13 -19.47 -22.07
C ASN A 42 2.90 -19.01 -23.51
N ALA A 43 2.03 -19.70 -24.24
CA ALA A 43 1.78 -19.42 -25.65
C ALA A 43 1.07 -18.06 -25.87
N ALA A 44 0.23 -17.62 -24.95
CA ALA A 44 -0.53 -16.39 -25.07
C ALA A 44 0.36 -15.15 -24.91
N SER A 45 1.28 -15.18 -23.94
CA SER A 45 2.23 -14.09 -23.70
C SER A 45 3.56 -14.26 -24.45
N GLY A 46 3.86 -15.45 -24.99
CA GLY A 46 5.17 -15.74 -25.61
C GLY A 46 6.34 -15.80 -24.62
N LEU A 47 6.08 -15.72 -23.31
CA LEU A 47 7.10 -15.80 -22.28
C LEU A 47 7.60 -17.24 -22.08
N THR A 48 8.88 -17.39 -21.78
CA THR A 48 9.48 -18.65 -21.36
C THR A 48 10.39 -18.46 -20.15
N PHE A 49 10.26 -19.33 -19.16
CA PHE A 49 11.01 -19.32 -17.91
C PHE A 49 11.68 -20.68 -17.68
N GLY A 50 13.00 -20.71 -17.60
CA GLY A 50 13.80 -21.89 -17.28
C GLY A 50 14.46 -21.78 -15.91
N VAL A 51 14.32 -22.80 -15.08
CA VAL A 51 15.01 -22.89 -13.77
C VAL A 51 15.97 -24.09 -13.78
N ALA A 52 17.19 -23.88 -13.31
CA ALA A 52 18.14 -24.96 -13.03
C ALA A 52 18.70 -24.84 -11.61
N LEU A 53 18.82 -25.97 -10.93
CA LEU A 53 19.23 -26.09 -9.53
C LEU A 53 20.41 -27.06 -9.40
N PRO A 54 21.22 -26.96 -8.33
CA PRO A 54 22.21 -27.98 -8.00
C PRO A 54 21.59 -29.37 -7.84
N LYS A 55 22.31 -30.44 -8.22
CA LYS A 55 21.83 -31.82 -8.05
C LYS A 55 21.52 -32.15 -6.58
N THR A 56 22.47 -31.81 -5.72
CA THR A 56 22.36 -31.90 -4.26
C THR A 56 22.10 -30.50 -3.74
N VAL A 57 20.95 -30.33 -3.09
CA VAL A 57 20.52 -29.02 -2.60
C VAL A 57 20.58 -29.00 -1.09
N THR A 58 21.28 -28.01 -0.54
CA THR A 58 21.36 -27.73 0.89
C THR A 58 21.16 -26.24 1.07
N ASP A 59 20.24 -25.82 1.94
CA ASP A 59 19.97 -24.40 2.19
C ASP A 59 21.20 -23.72 2.85
N PRO A 60 21.60 -22.51 2.40
CA PRO A 60 21.17 -21.81 1.18
C PRO A 60 21.80 -22.41 -0.08
N TYR A 61 21.07 -22.37 -1.19
CA TYR A 61 21.58 -22.85 -2.49
C TYR A 61 21.29 -21.87 -3.62
N ASP A 62 22.21 -21.80 -4.57
CA ASP A 62 22.06 -20.94 -5.75
C ASP A 62 21.11 -21.56 -6.78
N ALA A 63 20.52 -20.73 -7.64
CA ALA A 63 19.67 -21.17 -8.74
C ALA A 63 20.00 -20.40 -10.02
N ILE A 64 19.80 -21.00 -11.18
CA ILE A 64 19.88 -20.30 -12.47
C ILE A 64 18.46 -20.05 -12.96
N ILE A 65 18.19 -18.81 -13.37
CA ILE A 65 16.94 -18.39 -14.01
C ILE A 65 17.23 -17.91 -15.43
N LYS A 66 16.49 -18.44 -16.40
CA LYS A 66 16.48 -18.01 -17.79
C LYS A 66 15.11 -17.45 -18.14
N ILE A 67 15.05 -16.17 -18.48
CA ILE A 67 13.83 -15.48 -18.91
C ILE A 67 13.99 -15.16 -20.39
N THR A 68 13.07 -15.63 -21.22
CA THR A 68 12.95 -15.23 -22.63
C THR A 68 11.60 -14.58 -22.85
N ALA A 69 11.60 -13.40 -23.48
CA ALA A 69 10.39 -12.64 -23.70
C ALA A 69 10.38 -11.97 -25.09
N PRO A 70 9.18 -11.78 -25.69
CA PRO A 70 9.01 -10.98 -26.89
C PRO A 70 9.53 -9.54 -26.73
N ILE A 71 9.94 -8.90 -27.83
CA ILE A 71 10.56 -7.56 -27.78
C ILE A 71 9.62 -6.44 -27.31
N ASN A 72 8.31 -6.62 -27.47
CA ASN A 72 7.29 -5.70 -26.97
C ASN A 72 7.05 -5.84 -25.45
N HIS A 73 7.65 -6.85 -24.80
CA HIS A 73 7.67 -6.98 -23.34
C HIS A 73 8.93 -6.30 -22.83
N THR A 74 8.80 -5.03 -22.47
CA THR A 74 9.93 -4.16 -22.10
C THR A 74 10.56 -4.50 -20.75
N TRP A 75 9.88 -5.27 -19.90
CA TRP A 75 10.42 -5.91 -18.71
C TRP A 75 9.59 -7.16 -18.37
N THR A 76 10.17 -8.09 -17.62
CA THR A 76 9.49 -9.31 -17.14
C THR A 76 9.92 -9.60 -15.70
N GLY A 77 8.95 -9.94 -14.86
CA GLY A 77 9.16 -10.37 -13.47
C GLY A 77 8.91 -11.86 -13.30
N PHE A 78 9.67 -12.47 -12.40
CA PHE A 78 9.53 -13.85 -11.92
C PHE A 78 9.48 -13.82 -10.38
N ALA A 79 8.48 -14.46 -9.77
CA ALA A 79 8.32 -14.53 -8.33
C ALA A 79 8.71 -15.91 -7.79
N TRP A 80 9.76 -15.98 -6.97
CA TRP A 80 10.34 -17.24 -6.48
C TRP A 80 9.45 -18.02 -5.51
N GLY A 81 8.52 -17.36 -4.82
CA GLY A 81 7.50 -18.04 -4.02
C GLY A 81 6.08 -17.91 -4.58
N GLY A 82 5.95 -17.58 -5.87
CA GLY A 82 4.67 -17.63 -6.57
C GLY A 82 3.73 -16.46 -6.36
N GLN A 83 4.11 -15.43 -5.61
CA GLN A 83 3.33 -14.19 -5.45
C GLN A 83 4.25 -12.97 -5.39
N MET A 84 3.70 -11.77 -5.60
CA MET A 84 4.48 -10.52 -5.65
C MET A 84 5.00 -10.09 -4.28
N VAL A 85 4.10 -10.03 -3.28
CA VAL A 85 4.41 -9.46 -1.96
C VAL A 85 5.06 -10.53 -1.08
N TRP A 86 6.07 -10.16 -0.29
CA TRP A 86 6.79 -11.07 0.62
C TRP A 86 7.55 -12.22 -0.05
N ASN A 87 7.99 -11.99 -1.29
CA ASN A 87 8.73 -12.96 -2.08
C ASN A 87 9.87 -12.26 -2.85
N PRO A 88 11.04 -12.91 -2.98
CA PRO A 88 12.08 -12.46 -3.88
C PRO A 88 11.54 -12.47 -5.31
N LEU A 89 11.78 -11.37 -6.01
CA LEU A 89 11.43 -11.20 -7.41
C LEU A 89 12.72 -11.07 -8.21
N THR A 90 12.78 -11.77 -9.34
CA THR A 90 13.74 -11.48 -10.39
C THR A 90 13.03 -10.68 -11.46
N VAL A 91 13.38 -9.41 -11.60
CA VAL A 91 12.89 -8.55 -12.68
C VAL A 91 14.00 -8.36 -13.70
N ALA A 92 13.70 -8.53 -14.98
CA ALA A 92 14.67 -8.44 -16.05
C ALA A 92 14.15 -7.63 -17.24
N TRP A 93 15.07 -6.99 -17.97
CA TRP A 93 14.75 -6.24 -19.19
C TRP A 93 15.97 -6.18 -20.12
N PRO A 94 15.77 -5.92 -21.43
CA PRO A 94 16.87 -5.78 -22.37
C PRO A 94 17.64 -4.48 -22.17
N ASN A 95 18.95 -4.51 -22.39
CA ASN A 95 19.82 -3.34 -22.42
C ASN A 95 20.88 -3.50 -23.52
N GLY A 96 20.77 -2.70 -24.59
CA GLY A 96 21.56 -2.90 -25.81
C GLY A 96 21.34 -4.29 -26.41
N ASN A 97 22.43 -5.03 -26.64
CA ASN A 97 22.40 -6.43 -27.11
C ASN A 97 22.44 -7.46 -25.95
N SER A 98 22.37 -6.99 -24.71
CA SER A 98 22.36 -7.79 -23.48
C SER A 98 21.04 -7.58 -22.72
N GLY A 99 21.03 -7.85 -21.41
CA GLY A 99 19.95 -7.49 -20.50
C GLY A 99 20.46 -7.18 -19.10
N VAL A 100 19.55 -6.73 -18.26
CA VAL A 100 19.75 -6.50 -16.82
C VAL A 100 18.85 -7.47 -16.07
N ALA A 101 19.38 -8.03 -14.99
CA ALA A 101 18.62 -8.75 -13.98
C ALA A 101 18.65 -7.94 -12.68
N SER A 102 17.53 -7.93 -11.97
CA SER A 102 17.32 -7.11 -10.79
C SER A 102 16.65 -7.94 -9.70
N ALA A 103 17.30 -8.01 -8.54
CA ALA A 103 16.72 -8.54 -7.33
C ALA A 103 15.78 -7.50 -6.70
N ARG A 104 14.50 -7.86 -6.58
CA ARG A 104 13.47 -7.00 -6.02
C ARG A 104 12.69 -7.69 -4.91
N PHE A 105 12.12 -6.88 -4.02
CA PHE A 105 11.20 -7.35 -2.98
C PHE A 105 10.09 -6.33 -2.80
N ALA A 106 8.85 -6.82 -2.70
CA ALA A 106 7.68 -5.98 -2.44
C ALA A 106 7.12 -6.28 -1.05
N TYR A 107 7.01 -5.25 -0.21
CA TYR A 107 6.41 -5.34 1.13
C TYR A 107 4.91 -5.00 1.13
N SER A 108 4.40 -4.49 0.01
CA SER A 108 3.00 -4.18 -0.27
C SER A 108 2.73 -4.27 -1.77
N ILE A 109 1.49 -4.04 -2.21
CA ILE A 109 1.13 -3.88 -3.64
C ILE A 109 1.58 -2.48 -4.09
N SER A 110 2.89 -2.33 -4.26
CA SER A 110 3.56 -1.12 -4.71
C SER A 110 4.79 -1.49 -5.55
N LEU A 111 5.47 -0.50 -6.14
CA LEU A 111 6.70 -0.76 -6.90
C LEU A 111 7.69 -1.57 -6.05
N PRO A 112 8.10 -2.78 -6.49
CA PRO A 112 9.11 -3.56 -5.78
C PRO A 112 10.42 -2.80 -5.63
N GLN A 113 10.95 -2.75 -4.41
CA GLN A 113 12.22 -2.08 -4.10
C GLN A 113 13.40 -3.02 -4.35
N GLY A 114 14.62 -2.46 -4.42
CA GLY A 114 15.84 -3.28 -4.46
C GLY A 114 15.91 -4.24 -3.27
N TYR A 115 16.40 -5.46 -3.50
CA TYR A 115 16.49 -6.49 -2.47
C TYR A 115 17.92 -6.91 -2.20
N ASP A 116 18.47 -6.49 -1.06
CA ASP A 116 19.85 -6.79 -0.66
C ASP A 116 20.07 -8.28 -0.32
N GLY A 117 18.99 -9.04 -0.11
CA GLY A 117 19.07 -10.47 0.20
C GLY A 117 19.34 -11.36 -1.02
N ALA A 118 19.37 -10.81 -2.24
CA ALA A 118 19.69 -11.57 -3.44
C ALA A 118 20.51 -10.78 -4.45
N GLU A 119 21.30 -11.48 -5.25
CA GLU A 119 22.13 -10.91 -6.32
C GLU A 119 22.05 -11.77 -7.59
N HIS A 120 22.12 -11.10 -8.74
CA HIS A 120 22.11 -11.74 -10.05
C HIS A 120 23.42 -11.55 -10.79
N PHE A 121 23.94 -12.63 -11.36
CA PHE A 121 25.13 -12.63 -12.21
C PHE A 121 24.79 -13.17 -13.59
N LEU A 122 25.01 -12.37 -14.63
CA LEU A 122 24.66 -12.76 -16.00
C LEU A 122 25.54 -13.91 -16.49
N LEU A 123 24.90 -14.82 -17.23
CA LEU A 123 25.51 -15.96 -17.88
C LEU A 123 25.42 -15.82 -19.40
N LYS A 124 26.26 -16.57 -20.11
CA LYS A 124 26.16 -16.80 -21.57
C LYS A 124 24.73 -17.20 -21.95
N GLY A 125 24.31 -16.81 -23.15
CA GLY A 125 22.92 -16.94 -23.60
C GLY A 125 22.03 -15.73 -23.24
N THR A 126 22.53 -14.78 -22.47
CA THR A 126 21.91 -13.44 -22.36
C THR A 126 22.10 -12.67 -23.67
N THR A 127 21.01 -12.29 -24.33
CA THR A 127 21.04 -11.71 -25.68
C THR A 127 19.75 -10.98 -26.04
N LYS A 128 19.76 -10.20 -27.12
CA LYS A 128 18.58 -9.62 -27.76
C LYS A 128 18.67 -9.76 -29.28
N ASN A 129 17.57 -10.15 -29.91
CA ASN A 129 17.39 -10.14 -31.37
C ASN A 129 16.15 -9.31 -31.76
N SER A 130 15.74 -9.37 -33.04
CA SER A 130 14.62 -8.57 -33.57
C SER A 130 13.24 -8.95 -33.00
N THR A 131 13.10 -10.13 -32.42
CA THR A 131 11.81 -10.67 -31.96
C THR A 131 11.77 -10.89 -30.46
N HIS A 132 12.90 -11.23 -29.84
CA HIS A 132 12.98 -11.63 -28.44
C HIS A 132 14.25 -11.10 -27.77
N TRP A 133 14.19 -11.01 -26.45
CA TRP A 133 15.35 -10.90 -25.59
C TRP A 133 15.37 -12.04 -24.58
N THR A 134 16.57 -12.36 -24.11
CA THR A 134 16.82 -13.41 -23.12
C THR A 134 17.78 -12.88 -22.07
N VAL A 135 17.42 -13.07 -20.80
CA VAL A 135 18.33 -12.90 -19.65
C VAL A 135 18.52 -14.26 -19.01
N ASN A 136 19.77 -14.72 -18.97
CA ASN A 136 20.18 -15.95 -18.29
C ASN A 136 21.09 -15.57 -17.14
N ALA A 137 20.69 -15.83 -15.89
CA ALA A 137 21.41 -15.34 -14.72
C ALA A 137 21.47 -16.41 -13.62
N LEU A 138 22.64 -16.50 -12.98
CA LEU A 138 22.75 -17.08 -11.65
C LEU A 138 22.08 -16.13 -10.68
N CYS A 139 21.19 -16.63 -9.82
CA CYS A 139 20.75 -15.93 -8.64
C CYS A 139 21.32 -16.59 -7.38
N LYS A 140 21.93 -15.76 -6.53
CA LYS A 140 22.30 -16.09 -5.16
C LYS A 140 21.26 -15.46 -4.22
N GLY A 141 20.77 -16.21 -3.23
CA GLY A 141 19.80 -15.70 -2.25
C GLY A 141 18.32 -15.68 -2.69
N CYS A 142 18.00 -16.01 -3.95
CA CYS A 142 16.59 -16.06 -4.40
C CYS A 142 15.77 -17.23 -3.83
N THR A 143 16.42 -18.30 -3.40
CA THR A 143 15.79 -19.56 -2.96
C THR A 143 15.48 -19.57 -1.47
N GLY A 144 15.78 -18.47 -0.78
CA GLY A 144 15.56 -18.36 0.64
C GLY A 144 15.38 -16.92 1.12
N TRP A 145 14.30 -16.65 1.85
CA TRP A 145 13.96 -15.32 2.32
C TRP A 145 13.21 -15.36 3.66
N GLN A 146 12.87 -14.18 4.18
CA GLN A 146 11.97 -14.03 5.32
C GLN A 146 10.56 -13.69 4.83
N ASP A 147 9.56 -14.39 5.35
CA ASP A 147 8.16 -14.09 5.10
C ASP A 147 7.67 -12.87 5.93
N VAL A 148 6.38 -12.55 5.80
CA VAL A 148 5.75 -11.39 6.48
C VAL A 148 5.82 -11.46 8.00
N ASP A 149 5.90 -12.66 8.56
CA ASP A 149 5.99 -12.94 9.98
C ASP A 149 7.45 -13.23 10.40
N GLU A 150 8.42 -12.84 9.56
CA GLU A 150 9.86 -12.97 9.74
C GLU A 150 10.37 -14.42 9.79
N ASN A 151 9.53 -15.39 9.46
CA ASN A 151 9.95 -16.78 9.41
C ASN A 151 10.81 -17.00 8.17
N ARG A 152 11.85 -17.82 8.32
CA ARG A 152 12.69 -18.24 7.20
C ARG A 152 11.87 -19.16 6.29
N TYR A 153 11.59 -18.71 5.07
CA TYR A 153 11.03 -19.52 4.00
C TYR A 153 12.16 -20.04 3.11
N VAL A 154 12.27 -21.35 2.97
CA VAL A 154 13.20 -22.01 2.03
C VAL A 154 12.39 -22.62 0.89
N LEU A 155 12.73 -22.28 -0.36
CA LEU A 155 12.17 -22.97 -1.51
C LEU A 155 12.61 -24.44 -1.45
N ASN A 156 11.66 -25.37 -1.35
CA ASN A 156 11.98 -26.78 -1.36
C ASN A 156 12.41 -27.19 -2.78
N ALA A 157 13.67 -27.56 -2.99
CA ALA A 157 14.20 -27.92 -4.32
C ALA A 157 13.76 -29.29 -4.88
N THR A 158 12.77 -29.94 -4.27
CA THR A 158 12.22 -31.22 -4.71
C THR A 158 10.70 -31.15 -4.85
N GLY A 159 10.13 -32.05 -5.64
CA GLY A 159 8.70 -32.06 -5.91
C GLY A 159 8.29 -30.93 -6.85
N THR A 160 7.16 -30.30 -6.56
CA THR A 160 6.58 -29.23 -7.37
C THR A 160 6.38 -27.97 -6.55
N THR A 161 6.41 -26.81 -7.21
CA THR A 161 6.08 -25.51 -6.62
C THR A 161 5.22 -24.70 -7.58
N GLN A 162 4.53 -23.68 -7.07
CA GLN A 162 3.86 -22.70 -7.91
C GLN A 162 4.75 -21.46 -8.02
N PHE A 163 5.16 -21.12 -9.24
CA PHE A 163 5.80 -19.84 -9.54
C PHE A 163 4.80 -18.90 -10.20
N ALA A 164 5.14 -17.61 -10.21
CA ALA A 164 4.38 -16.59 -10.92
C ALA A 164 5.27 -15.71 -11.78
N TRP A 165 4.69 -15.15 -12.83
CA TRP A 165 5.34 -14.23 -13.75
C TRP A 165 4.47 -13.02 -13.99
N ALA A 166 5.11 -11.90 -14.37
CA ALA A 166 4.44 -10.70 -14.84
C ALA A 166 5.25 -10.05 -15.97
N PHE A 167 4.63 -9.26 -16.84
CA PHE A 167 5.38 -8.44 -17.81
C PHE A 167 4.75 -7.07 -17.98
N GLY A 168 5.55 -6.11 -18.43
CA GLY A 168 5.07 -4.79 -18.82
C GLY A 168 5.51 -4.39 -20.22
N THR A 169 4.71 -3.51 -20.82
CA THR A 169 4.87 -3.02 -22.20
C THR A 169 5.46 -1.62 -22.28
N SER A 170 5.63 -0.97 -21.13
CA SER A 170 6.28 0.34 -21.01
C SER A 170 7.71 0.21 -20.51
N ALA A 171 8.62 0.92 -21.17
CA ALA A 171 10.04 0.91 -20.84
C ALA A 171 10.28 1.25 -19.35
N VAL A 172 11.28 0.58 -18.77
CA VAL A 172 11.83 0.97 -17.47
C VAL A 172 12.46 2.37 -17.57
N GLU A 173 12.49 3.10 -16.46
CA GLU A 173 12.99 4.49 -16.42
C GLU A 173 14.43 4.64 -16.94
N ASN A 174 15.33 3.74 -16.53
CA ASN A 174 16.71 3.67 -17.01
C ASN A 174 17.16 2.21 -17.21
N PRO A 175 17.23 1.72 -18.47
CA PRO A 175 17.52 0.32 -18.74
C PRO A 175 18.93 -0.13 -18.35
N ALA A 176 19.87 0.79 -18.08
CA ALA A 176 21.21 0.45 -17.62
C ALA A 176 21.30 0.20 -16.10
N ARG A 177 20.27 0.59 -15.33
CA ARG A 177 20.27 0.58 -13.87
C ARG A 177 19.40 -0.53 -13.31
N ASN A 178 19.96 -1.48 -12.58
CA ASN A 178 19.21 -2.57 -11.96
C ASN A 178 18.21 -2.10 -10.89
N ASP A 179 18.33 -0.89 -10.36
CA ASP A 179 17.39 -0.27 -9.42
C ASP A 179 16.35 0.63 -10.11
N SER A 180 16.35 0.71 -11.45
CA SER A 180 15.38 1.46 -12.26
C SER A 180 13.94 1.17 -11.87
N ALA A 181 13.12 2.21 -11.79
CA ALA A 181 11.68 2.05 -11.62
C ALA A 181 11.01 1.57 -12.92
N PHE A 182 9.83 0.95 -12.79
CA PHE A 182 9.06 0.36 -13.88
C PHE A 182 7.56 0.37 -13.59
N ASN A 183 6.74 0.32 -14.65
CA ASN A 183 5.28 0.45 -14.53
C ASN A 183 4.65 -0.82 -13.96
N VAL A 184 3.37 -0.74 -13.59
CA VAL A 184 2.54 -1.94 -13.30
C VAL A 184 2.53 -2.89 -14.50
N HIS A 185 2.46 -4.20 -14.24
CA HIS A 185 2.39 -5.21 -15.27
C HIS A 185 1.11 -5.10 -16.11
N ALA A 186 1.23 -5.40 -17.40
CA ALA A 186 0.09 -5.53 -18.32
C ALA A 186 -0.67 -6.85 -18.11
N ASP A 187 0.03 -7.91 -17.69
CA ASP A 187 -0.56 -9.21 -17.37
C ASP A 187 0.33 -9.98 -16.39
N VAL A 188 -0.26 -10.98 -15.73
CA VAL A 188 0.37 -11.81 -14.69
C VAL A 188 -0.16 -13.24 -14.80
N GLY A 189 0.65 -14.23 -14.46
CA GLY A 189 0.23 -15.64 -14.49
C GLY A 189 0.96 -16.49 -13.47
N HIS A 190 0.43 -17.69 -13.25
CA HIS A 190 0.99 -18.70 -12.34
C HIS A 190 1.12 -20.04 -13.07
N TRP A 191 2.04 -20.89 -12.64
CA TRP A 191 2.13 -22.26 -13.13
C TRP A 191 2.73 -23.21 -12.09
N THR A 192 2.41 -24.50 -12.19
CA THR A 192 3.06 -25.57 -11.42
C THR A 192 4.37 -25.97 -12.10
N HIS A 193 5.49 -25.82 -11.39
CA HIS A 193 6.84 -26.10 -11.86
C HIS A 193 7.39 -27.37 -11.19
N ASP A 194 8.05 -28.23 -11.96
CA ASP A 194 8.78 -29.41 -11.46
C ASP A 194 10.23 -29.05 -11.10
N LEU A 195 10.53 -29.11 -9.80
CA LEU A 195 11.85 -28.81 -9.26
C LEU A 195 12.77 -30.03 -9.28
N ASN A 196 12.23 -31.26 -9.37
CA ASN A 196 13.06 -32.43 -9.59
C ASN A 196 13.73 -32.37 -10.97
N ALA A 197 12.96 -31.99 -11.99
CA ALA A 197 13.45 -31.78 -13.35
C ALA A 197 14.46 -30.63 -13.48
N ALA A 198 14.46 -29.68 -12.53
CA ALA A 198 15.38 -28.54 -12.52
C ALA A 198 16.77 -28.91 -12.00
N ARG A 199 16.95 -30.03 -11.27
CA ARG A 199 18.21 -30.41 -10.63
C ARG A 199 19.19 -31.02 -11.62
N ILE A 200 20.32 -30.36 -11.84
CA ILE A 200 21.33 -30.74 -12.84
C ILE A 200 22.66 -31.14 -12.22
N ASP A 201 23.35 -32.04 -12.90
CA ASP A 201 24.73 -32.43 -12.57
C ASP A 201 25.71 -31.30 -12.98
N ASN A 202 26.86 -31.24 -12.30
CA ASN A 202 27.94 -30.28 -12.59
C ASN A 202 27.52 -28.79 -12.54
N PHE A 203 26.52 -28.44 -11.74
CA PHE A 203 25.96 -27.08 -11.62
C PHE A 203 27.05 -26.01 -11.46
N ASP A 204 27.93 -26.13 -10.47
CA ASP A 204 28.96 -25.12 -10.19
C ASP A 204 29.97 -24.96 -11.34
N GLN A 205 30.32 -26.06 -12.00
CA GLN A 205 31.22 -26.04 -13.17
C GLN A 205 30.54 -25.34 -14.35
N LEU A 206 29.26 -25.62 -14.58
CA LEU A 206 28.47 -24.98 -15.63
C LEU A 206 28.32 -23.49 -15.37
N VAL A 207 28.02 -23.07 -14.13
CA VAL A 207 27.99 -21.66 -13.73
C VAL A 207 29.33 -21.00 -14.04
N LYS A 208 30.44 -21.58 -13.55
CA LYS A 208 31.79 -21.03 -13.75
C LYS A 208 32.15 -20.87 -15.24
N SER A 209 31.80 -21.84 -16.09
CA SER A 209 32.10 -21.78 -17.53
C SER A 209 31.25 -20.79 -18.32
N ASN A 210 30.10 -20.39 -17.77
CA ASN A 210 29.12 -19.53 -18.44
C ASN A 210 29.04 -18.12 -17.85
N LEU A 211 29.68 -17.84 -16.72
CA LEU A 211 29.67 -16.52 -16.10
C LEU A 211 30.20 -15.44 -17.06
N LEU A 212 29.43 -14.36 -17.26
CA LEU A 212 29.88 -13.19 -18.00
C LEU A 212 30.65 -12.27 -17.05
N LEU A 213 31.88 -11.93 -17.43
CA LEU A 213 32.70 -10.94 -16.72
C LEU A 213 32.19 -9.53 -17.04
N THR A 214 31.04 -9.16 -16.50
CA THR A 214 30.58 -7.77 -16.50
C THR A 214 30.78 -7.19 -15.10
N THR A 215 31.49 -6.07 -15.01
CA THR A 215 31.53 -5.24 -13.80
C THR A 215 30.11 -5.00 -13.30
N PRO A 216 29.82 -5.17 -11.99
CA PRO A 216 28.56 -4.73 -11.41
C PRO A 216 28.34 -3.27 -11.78
N THR A 217 27.19 -2.93 -12.35
CA THR A 217 26.84 -1.53 -12.56
C THR A 217 26.72 -0.89 -11.17
N ALA A 218 27.57 0.09 -10.88
CA ALA A 218 27.66 0.70 -9.56
C ALA A 218 26.31 1.27 -9.09
N SER A 219 25.95 1.00 -7.83
CA SER A 219 25.05 1.87 -7.08
C SER A 219 25.80 3.17 -6.80
N ALA A 220 25.29 4.30 -7.30
CA ALA A 220 25.76 5.61 -6.87
C ALA A 220 24.59 6.58 -6.72
N THR A 221 24.45 7.04 -5.48
CA THR A 221 23.81 8.29 -5.08
C THR A 221 24.49 9.51 -5.69
N VAL A 222 23.79 10.64 -5.59
CA VAL A 222 24.18 12.05 -5.79
C VAL A 222 23.63 12.72 -7.05
N VAL A 223 22.75 13.70 -6.78
CA VAL A 223 22.09 14.64 -7.70
C VAL A 223 22.97 15.90 -7.89
N PRO A 224 23.16 16.46 -9.11
CA PRO A 224 23.89 17.71 -9.34
C PRO A 224 23.04 18.99 -9.09
N PRO A 225 23.64 20.20 -9.06
CA PRO A 225 23.14 21.34 -8.29
C PRO A 225 22.11 22.26 -8.96
N ALA A 226 21.36 22.89 -8.05
CA ALA A 226 20.52 24.10 -8.05
C ALA A 226 20.36 24.98 -9.30
N ASN A 227 19.10 25.36 -9.54
CA ASN A 227 18.72 26.70 -9.98
C ASN A 227 17.80 27.33 -8.90
N THR A 228 18.24 28.47 -8.36
CA THR A 228 17.56 29.23 -7.31
C THR A 228 16.41 30.05 -7.91
N VAL A 229 15.21 29.92 -7.37
CA VAL A 229 14.12 30.90 -7.60
C VAL A 229 13.75 31.50 -6.25
N THR A 230 14.16 32.76 -6.05
CA THR A 230 13.74 33.60 -4.93
C THR A 230 12.42 34.28 -5.25
N SER A 231 11.42 34.12 -4.40
CA SER A 231 10.25 35.00 -4.35
C SER A 231 10.15 35.65 -2.97
N SER A 232 10.36 36.97 -2.93
CA SER A 232 10.14 37.82 -1.76
C SER A 232 8.68 38.26 -1.69
N VAL A 233 8.04 38.11 -0.53
CA VAL A 233 6.69 38.63 -0.25
C VAL A 233 6.77 39.70 0.84
N ARG A 234 6.02 40.80 0.64
CA ARG A 234 5.80 41.85 1.63
C ARG A 234 4.54 41.55 2.44
N SER A 235 4.68 41.69 3.76
CA SER A 235 3.66 41.48 4.81
C SER A 235 2.52 42.50 4.78
N THR A 236 1.32 42.10 5.19
CA THR A 236 0.56 42.74 6.30
C THR A 236 -0.65 41.89 6.71
N GLY A 237 -0.93 41.84 8.03
CA GLY A 237 -2.27 41.57 8.57
C GLY A 237 -2.38 40.36 9.50
N THR A 238 -2.37 40.61 10.81
CA THR A 238 -2.50 39.64 11.90
C THR A 238 -3.95 39.18 12.14
N THR A 239 -4.18 37.87 12.15
CA THR A 239 -5.22 37.19 12.94
C THR A 239 -4.59 35.99 13.63
N ASN A 240 -5.05 35.64 14.84
CA ASN A 240 -4.51 34.61 15.74
C ASN A 240 -3.93 33.39 15.01
N ALA A 241 -2.65 33.45 14.69
CA ALA A 241 -2.00 32.47 13.84
C ALA A 241 -1.46 31.33 14.70
N GLY A 242 -1.70 30.09 14.26
CA GLY A 242 -0.90 28.95 14.71
C GLY A 242 0.60 29.24 14.52
N ALA A 243 1.47 28.41 15.12
CA ALA A 243 2.90 28.64 14.99
C ALA A 243 3.32 28.80 13.52
N ALA A 244 4.19 29.78 13.26
CA ALA A 244 4.59 30.14 11.91
C ALA A 244 5.18 28.93 11.16
N ILE A 245 4.80 28.81 9.89
CA ILE A 245 5.37 27.82 8.98
C ILE A 245 6.73 28.34 8.49
N PRO A 246 7.83 27.58 8.67
CA PRO A 246 9.16 28.03 8.26
C PRO A 246 9.20 28.23 6.76
N ALA A 247 9.95 29.23 6.25
CA ALA A 247 10.07 29.45 4.81
C ALA A 247 10.87 28.34 4.10
N SER A 248 11.80 27.70 4.81
CA SER A 248 12.59 26.56 4.36
C SER A 248 13.17 25.82 5.57
N CYS A 249 13.56 24.56 5.40
CA CYS A 249 14.28 23.79 6.41
C CYS A 249 15.64 23.34 5.87
N ALA A 250 16.70 23.55 6.66
CA ALA A 250 18.04 23.14 6.29
C ALA A 250 18.12 21.62 6.07
N GLY A 251 18.76 21.19 4.98
CA GLY A 251 18.93 19.76 4.66
C GLY A 251 17.69 19.04 4.11
N ALA A 252 16.52 19.68 4.07
CA ALA A 252 15.30 19.07 3.51
C ALA A 252 15.35 18.92 1.97
N GLY A 253 16.22 19.69 1.30
CA GLY A 253 16.29 19.76 -0.16
C GLY A 253 15.05 20.40 -0.79
N ASN A 254 14.99 20.36 -2.12
CA ASN A 254 13.83 20.87 -2.85
C ASN A 254 12.69 19.83 -2.86
N PRO A 255 11.43 20.28 -2.93
CA PRO A 255 10.31 19.44 -3.33
C PRO A 255 10.59 18.68 -4.62
N SER A 256 10.21 17.40 -4.66
CA SER A 256 10.29 16.56 -5.85
C SER A 256 9.29 17.00 -6.90
N TYR A 257 8.16 17.55 -6.45
CA TYR A 257 7.04 17.94 -7.29
C TYR A 257 6.52 19.33 -6.88
N PRO A 258 5.96 20.11 -7.82
CA PRO A 258 5.31 21.37 -7.50
C PRO A 258 4.00 21.13 -6.73
N GLY A 259 3.52 22.16 -6.04
CA GLY A 259 2.21 22.12 -5.39
C GLY A 259 1.54 23.49 -5.37
N THR A 260 0.21 23.46 -5.38
CA THR A 260 -0.68 24.61 -5.30
C THR A 260 -1.33 24.62 -3.93
N LEU A 261 -1.27 25.75 -3.24
CA LEU A 261 -1.84 25.95 -1.91
C LEU A 261 -3.14 26.74 -1.98
N ALA A 262 -4.06 26.43 -1.06
CA ALA A 262 -5.21 27.28 -0.82
C ALA A 262 -4.78 28.69 -0.36
N SER A 263 -5.63 29.68 -0.59
CA SER A 263 -5.36 31.06 -0.16
C SER A 263 -5.08 31.12 1.34
N GLY A 264 -4.00 31.82 1.71
CA GLY A 264 -3.57 31.96 3.09
C GLY A 264 -2.90 30.72 3.70
N TRP A 265 -2.56 29.70 2.91
CA TRP A 265 -1.79 28.54 3.39
C TRP A 265 -0.31 28.61 2.97
N LYS A 266 0.54 28.02 3.81
CA LYS A 266 1.96 27.77 3.56
C LYS A 266 2.24 26.28 3.71
N ALA A 267 3.18 25.76 2.91
CA ALA A 267 3.72 24.42 3.04
C ALA A 267 5.22 24.41 2.78
N THR A 268 5.96 23.70 3.61
CA THR A 268 7.42 23.61 3.55
C THR A 268 7.85 22.17 3.69
N LYS A 269 8.71 21.70 2.78
CA LYS A 269 9.33 20.38 2.90
C LYS A 269 10.30 20.39 4.09
N VAL A 270 10.17 19.41 4.96
CA VAL A 270 11.02 19.26 6.16
C VAL A 270 11.95 18.05 6.09
N ALA A 271 11.65 17.06 5.24
CA ALA A 271 12.56 15.96 4.91
C ALA A 271 12.21 15.32 3.55
N GLY A 272 13.18 14.60 2.97
CA GLY A 272 13.02 13.79 1.76
C GLY A 272 13.91 12.54 1.80
N GLY A 273 13.73 11.64 0.84
CA GLY A 273 14.50 10.38 0.76
C GLY A 273 14.04 9.31 1.75
N LEU A 274 12.80 9.42 2.26
CA LEU A 274 12.20 8.39 3.11
C LEU A 274 11.71 7.23 2.22
N THR A 275 11.74 6.00 2.76
CA THR A 275 11.20 4.83 2.07
C THR A 275 9.70 4.74 2.32
N LEU A 276 8.89 5.08 1.31
CA LEU A 276 7.42 5.00 1.34
C LEU A 276 6.82 5.46 2.69
N PRO A 277 7.06 6.71 3.13
CA PRO A 277 6.61 7.19 4.44
C PRO A 277 5.07 7.24 4.54
N ARG A 278 4.52 6.55 5.54
CA ARG A 278 3.08 6.40 5.80
C ARG A 278 2.67 7.22 7.03
N SER A 279 2.11 6.58 8.06
CA SER A 279 1.52 7.26 9.21
C SER A 279 2.57 7.99 10.06
N ILE A 280 2.15 9.11 10.64
CA ILE A 280 2.95 9.96 11.52
C ILE A 280 2.39 9.88 12.94
N LYS A 281 3.25 9.83 13.95
CA LYS A 281 2.85 10.03 15.35
C LYS A 281 3.86 10.91 16.08
N PHE A 282 3.38 11.91 16.82
CA PHE A 282 4.22 12.68 17.73
C PHE A 282 4.27 12.04 19.12
N ASP A 283 5.45 12.03 19.73
CA ASP A 283 5.62 11.62 21.13
C ASP A 283 5.41 12.78 22.13
N ASP A 284 5.53 12.47 23.42
CA ASP A 284 5.32 13.42 24.50
C ASP A 284 6.39 14.53 24.56
N LYS A 285 7.55 14.35 23.91
CA LYS A 285 8.62 15.35 23.77
C LYS A 285 8.49 16.18 22.49
N GLY A 286 7.54 15.85 21.61
CA GLY A 286 7.35 16.53 20.34
C GLY A 286 8.23 16.01 19.22
N ASN A 287 8.89 14.86 19.40
CA ASN A 287 9.57 14.18 18.30
C ASN A 287 8.55 13.46 17.43
N MET A 288 8.88 13.33 16.15
CA MET A 288 8.02 12.70 15.16
C MET A 288 8.50 11.28 14.88
N LEU A 289 7.57 10.33 14.93
CA LEU A 289 7.72 8.95 14.49
C LEU A 289 7.04 8.80 13.14
N VAL A 290 7.72 8.20 12.17
CA VAL A 290 7.19 7.95 10.83
C VAL A 290 7.37 6.50 10.46
N VAL A 291 6.29 5.83 10.08
CA VAL A 291 6.37 4.48 9.50
C VAL A 291 6.89 4.60 8.07
N GLN A 292 8.07 4.02 7.80
CA GLN A 292 8.62 3.83 6.46
C GLN A 292 8.29 2.42 6.01
N ALA A 293 7.26 2.27 5.16
CA ALA A 293 6.73 0.95 4.80
C ALA A 293 7.80 0.09 4.13
N GLY A 294 7.99 -1.14 4.61
CA GLY A 294 9.05 -2.02 4.13
C GLY A 294 10.43 -1.80 4.76
N LYS A 295 10.55 -0.89 5.74
CA LYS A 295 11.81 -0.55 6.41
C LYS A 295 11.72 -0.47 7.93
N GLY A 296 10.65 0.13 8.46
CA GLY A 296 10.39 0.21 9.90
C GLY A 296 9.90 1.58 10.33
N ILE A 297 10.34 2.06 11.50
CA ILE A 297 9.91 3.35 12.08
C ILE A 297 11.13 4.24 12.24
N SER A 298 11.11 5.42 11.59
CA SER A 298 12.10 6.46 11.83
C SER A 298 11.64 7.43 12.91
N TYR A 299 12.61 7.94 13.66
CA TYR A 299 12.45 8.96 14.70
C TYR A 299 13.12 10.24 14.22
N HIS A 300 12.41 11.37 14.34
CA HIS A 300 12.85 12.68 13.90
C HIS A 300 12.69 13.71 15.02
N VAL A 301 13.77 14.39 15.39
CA VAL A 301 13.69 15.51 16.33
C VAL A 301 13.19 16.74 15.59
N VAL A 302 12.07 17.29 16.02
CA VAL A 302 11.46 18.48 15.42
C VAL A 302 11.84 19.71 16.25
N GLY A 303 12.47 20.68 15.59
CA GLY A 303 12.84 21.96 16.18
C GLY A 303 11.63 22.83 16.50
N THR A 304 11.84 23.88 17.28
CA THR A 304 10.79 24.86 17.61
C THR A 304 10.23 25.56 16.38
N ASP A 305 11.02 25.69 15.32
CA ASP A 305 10.63 26.22 14.01
C ASP A 305 9.83 25.23 13.15
N GLY A 306 9.74 23.96 13.57
CA GLY A 306 9.00 22.91 12.86
C GLY A 306 9.85 22.15 11.84
N CYS A 307 11.15 22.47 11.75
CA CYS A 307 12.09 21.76 10.91
C CYS A 307 12.65 20.51 11.61
N ILE A 308 13.03 19.50 10.83
CA ILE A 308 13.74 18.34 11.38
C ILE A 308 15.20 18.71 11.62
N THR A 309 15.68 18.44 12.84
CA THR A 309 17.06 18.73 13.26
C THR A 309 17.94 17.48 13.28
N SER A 310 17.35 16.30 13.49
CA SER A 310 18.04 15.02 13.41
C SER A 310 17.07 13.88 13.09
N THR A 311 17.59 12.78 12.55
CA THR A 311 16.82 11.59 12.18
C THR A 311 17.60 10.33 12.49
N LYS A 312 16.92 9.28 12.96
CA LYS A 312 17.48 7.92 13.06
C LYS A 312 16.41 6.86 12.80
N MET A 313 16.81 5.64 12.48
CA MET A 313 15.89 4.49 12.55
C MET A 313 15.69 4.10 14.01
N LEU A 314 14.44 4.06 14.47
CA LEU A 314 14.06 3.64 15.82
C LEU A 314 13.75 2.14 15.87
N VAL A 315 13.00 1.65 14.88
CA VAL A 315 12.68 0.24 14.70
C VAL A 315 13.06 -0.15 13.27
N SER A 316 13.87 -1.19 13.12
CA SER A 316 14.15 -1.83 11.84
C SER A 316 13.32 -3.10 11.73
N LEU A 317 12.22 -3.01 11.00
CA LEU A 317 11.28 -4.11 10.83
C LEU A 317 10.54 -3.93 9.50
N ASN A 318 10.97 -4.68 8.49
CA ASN A 318 10.45 -4.52 7.13
C ASN A 318 8.96 -4.92 7.02
N SER A 319 8.43 -5.65 8.02
CA SER A 319 7.02 -6.04 8.01
C SER A 319 6.04 -4.91 8.30
N LEU A 320 6.52 -3.81 8.89
CA LEU A 320 5.70 -2.64 9.15
C LEU A 320 5.35 -1.90 7.85
N ASN A 321 4.07 -1.55 7.69
CA ASN A 321 3.57 -1.01 6.44
C ASN A 321 2.66 0.22 6.55
N HIS A 322 2.08 0.54 7.72
CA HIS A 322 1.21 1.71 7.88
C HIS A 322 0.96 2.08 9.34
N GLY A 323 0.25 1.24 10.10
CA GLY A 323 -0.29 1.60 11.41
C GLY A 323 0.78 1.89 12.47
N ILE A 324 0.56 2.96 13.23
CA ILE A 324 1.37 3.38 14.38
C ILE A 324 0.49 4.05 15.42
N ALA A 325 0.69 3.73 16.70
CA ALA A 325 0.04 4.42 17.80
C ALA A 325 0.98 4.49 19.02
N LEU A 326 0.68 5.38 19.96
CA LEU A 326 1.37 5.48 21.24
C LEU A 326 0.33 5.32 22.35
N SER A 327 0.69 4.65 23.44
CA SER A 327 -0.10 4.67 24.67
C SER A 327 -0.24 6.12 25.18
N ALA A 328 -1.31 6.39 25.93
CA ALA A 328 -1.58 7.75 26.41
C ALA A 328 -0.48 8.32 27.32
N ASP A 329 0.27 7.46 28.02
CA ASP A 329 1.42 7.86 28.83
C ASP A 329 2.73 8.00 28.02
N GLY A 330 2.69 7.72 26.71
CA GLY A 330 3.83 7.79 25.81
C GLY A 330 4.86 6.67 25.98
N LYS A 331 4.62 5.67 26.84
CA LYS A 331 5.62 4.65 27.20
C LYS A 331 5.55 3.36 26.40
N THR A 332 4.53 3.20 25.55
CA THR A 332 4.39 2.02 24.68
C THR A 332 4.13 2.47 23.25
N LEU A 333 5.00 2.06 22.35
CA LEU A 333 4.85 2.22 20.91
C LEU A 333 4.15 0.99 20.34
N TYR A 334 3.12 1.21 19.54
CA TYR A 334 2.42 0.17 18.78
C TYR A 334 2.64 0.39 17.29
N ALA A 335 2.82 -0.69 16.54
CA ALA A 335 2.84 -0.65 15.08
C ALA A 335 2.38 -1.97 14.49
N SER A 336 1.92 -1.95 13.25
CA SER A 336 1.34 -3.13 12.60
C SER A 336 2.07 -3.55 11.34
N SER A 337 2.19 -4.86 11.16
CA SER A 337 2.36 -5.48 9.85
C SER A 337 0.99 -5.72 9.19
N MET A 338 0.99 -6.45 8.08
CA MET A 338 -0.22 -6.95 7.43
C MET A 338 -0.98 -7.98 8.28
N THR A 339 -0.25 -8.79 9.05
CA THR A 339 -0.75 -9.99 9.74
C THR A 339 -0.84 -9.82 11.25
N GLN A 340 -0.08 -8.87 11.80
CA GLN A 340 0.10 -8.71 13.24
C GLN A 340 0.16 -7.24 13.68
N ALA A 341 -0.20 -6.97 14.94
CA ALA A 341 0.12 -5.72 15.63
C ALA A 341 1.06 -6.02 16.79
N PHE A 342 2.08 -5.18 16.92
CA PHE A 342 3.16 -5.30 17.89
C PHE A 342 3.15 -4.15 18.89
N SER A 343 3.83 -4.34 20.01
CA SER A 343 4.16 -3.29 20.97
C SER A 343 5.63 -3.33 21.37
N TRP A 344 6.16 -2.17 21.77
CA TRP A 344 7.47 -2.01 22.38
C TRP A 344 7.36 -1.05 23.55
N PRO A 345 8.02 -1.31 24.70
CA PRO A 345 8.35 -0.24 25.64
C PRO A 345 9.09 0.87 24.89
N TYR A 346 8.71 2.12 25.07
CA TYR A 346 9.26 3.27 24.37
C TYR A 346 9.74 4.33 25.37
N ASP A 347 10.96 4.80 25.16
CA ASP A 347 11.54 5.92 25.89
C ASP A 347 11.79 7.05 24.89
N SER A 348 10.97 8.11 24.97
CA SER A 348 11.06 9.28 24.10
C SER A 348 12.26 10.18 24.40
N ALA A 349 12.78 10.16 25.63
CA ALA A 349 13.94 10.95 26.02
C ALA A 349 15.23 10.30 25.50
N ALA A 350 15.35 8.98 25.63
CA ALA A 350 16.46 8.21 25.07
C ALA A 350 16.31 7.94 23.56
N ALA A 351 15.09 8.10 23.03
CA ALA A 351 14.69 7.72 21.68
C ALA A 351 15.02 6.24 21.41
N THR A 352 14.59 5.35 22.30
CA THR A 352 14.86 3.90 22.23
C THR A 352 13.58 3.09 22.43
N VAL A 353 13.58 1.88 21.89
CA VAL A 353 12.54 0.87 22.14
C VAL A 353 13.12 -0.32 22.90
N GLY A 354 12.31 -0.94 23.76
CA GLY A 354 12.62 -2.18 24.47
C GLY A 354 12.30 -3.42 23.64
N THR A 355 12.06 -4.55 24.32
CA THR A 355 11.72 -5.82 23.66
C THR A 355 10.33 -5.78 23.02
N ARG A 356 10.24 -6.21 21.76
CA ARG A 356 8.98 -6.35 21.02
C ARG A 356 8.07 -7.41 21.67
N SER A 357 6.76 -7.14 21.69
CA SER A 357 5.71 -8.09 22.05
C SER A 357 4.60 -8.11 21.00
N THR A 358 3.88 -9.22 20.88
CA THR A 358 2.73 -9.34 19.99
C THR A 358 1.44 -8.96 20.71
N VAL A 359 0.65 -8.08 20.10
CA VAL A 359 -0.63 -7.59 20.64
C VAL A 359 -1.80 -8.23 19.92
N ILE A 360 -1.71 -8.36 18.59
CA ILE A 360 -2.76 -8.94 17.75
C ILE A 360 -2.11 -9.84 16.69
N THR A 361 -2.73 -10.98 16.43
CA THR A 361 -2.44 -11.92 15.34
C THR A 361 -3.70 -12.22 14.54
N GLY A 362 -3.63 -13.11 13.55
CA GLY A 362 -4.82 -13.60 12.84
C GLY A 362 -5.47 -12.59 11.91
N MET A 363 -4.75 -11.53 11.55
CA MET A 363 -5.10 -10.67 10.41
C MET A 363 -4.65 -11.37 9.12
N VAL A 364 -5.38 -11.19 8.03
CA VAL A 364 -5.14 -12.00 6.83
C VAL A 364 -3.80 -11.64 6.17
N ASN A 365 -3.06 -12.69 5.81
CA ASN A 365 -1.89 -12.64 4.93
C ASN A 365 -2.34 -12.64 3.46
N GLY A 366 -2.13 -11.55 2.75
CA GLY A 366 -2.46 -11.39 1.33
C GLY A 366 -3.75 -10.60 1.06
N GLY A 367 -4.22 -10.66 -0.19
CA GLY A 367 -5.36 -9.88 -0.68
C GLY A 367 -4.99 -8.46 -1.12
N SER A 368 -6.00 -7.64 -1.39
CA SER A 368 -5.81 -6.27 -1.94
C SER A 368 -5.50 -5.20 -0.89
N HIS A 369 -6.00 -5.34 0.34
CA HIS A 369 -5.87 -4.30 1.38
C HIS A 369 -5.00 -4.77 2.55
N LEU A 370 -3.76 -4.28 2.57
CA LEU A 370 -2.68 -4.84 3.40
C LEU A 370 -2.37 -4.02 4.65
N THR A 371 -2.91 -2.81 4.77
CA THR A 371 -2.66 -1.91 5.91
C THR A 371 -3.55 -2.23 7.10
N ARG A 372 -3.05 -2.01 8.32
CA ARG A 372 -3.80 -2.15 9.57
C ARG A 372 -3.68 -0.88 10.41
N THR A 373 -4.58 0.08 10.23
CA THR A 373 -4.48 1.36 10.94
C THR A 373 -4.73 1.14 12.43
N LEU A 374 -3.92 1.81 13.27
CA LEU A 374 -3.98 1.71 14.72
C LEU A 374 -4.31 3.09 15.31
N GLU A 375 -5.28 3.15 16.22
CA GLU A 375 -5.57 4.34 17.03
C GLU A 375 -5.85 3.94 18.48
N ILE A 376 -5.30 4.69 19.44
CA ILE A 376 -5.66 4.55 20.86
C ILE A 376 -6.81 5.50 21.17
N ALA A 377 -7.86 5.01 21.80
CA ALA A 377 -9.01 5.83 22.17
C ALA A 377 -8.62 6.89 23.22
N PRO A 378 -8.77 8.19 22.97
CA PRO A 378 -8.25 9.22 23.89
C PRO A 378 -8.97 9.24 25.24
N SER A 379 -10.28 8.95 25.27
CA SER A 379 -11.09 8.88 26.50
C SER A 379 -11.00 7.55 27.25
N ALA A 380 -10.47 6.50 26.60
CA ALA A 380 -10.35 5.16 27.15
C ALA A 380 -9.03 4.55 26.68
N PRO A 381 -7.89 4.99 27.26
CA PRO A 381 -6.55 4.77 26.68
C PRO A 381 -6.07 3.31 26.72
N ASN A 382 -6.83 2.42 27.35
CA ASN A 382 -6.65 0.97 27.26
C ASN A 382 -7.26 0.37 25.98
N LEU A 383 -8.05 1.10 25.21
CA LEU A 383 -8.71 0.59 24.00
C LEU A 383 -7.86 0.90 22.75
N LEU A 384 -7.44 -0.17 22.08
CA LEU A 384 -6.79 -0.12 20.76
C LEU A 384 -7.82 -0.38 19.67
N VAL A 385 -8.02 0.59 18.79
CA VAL A 385 -8.84 0.50 17.59
C VAL A 385 -7.96 0.07 16.42
N VAL A 386 -8.42 -0.92 15.67
CA VAL A 386 -7.69 -1.50 14.54
C VAL A 386 -8.62 -1.64 13.34
N SER A 387 -8.20 -1.06 12.21
CA SER A 387 -8.89 -1.21 10.92
C SER A 387 -8.31 -2.37 10.09
N HIS A 388 -9.17 -3.14 9.44
CA HIS A 388 -8.78 -4.19 8.50
C HIS A 388 -9.67 -4.17 7.26
N GLY A 389 -9.10 -3.88 6.09
CA GLY A 389 -9.80 -3.86 4.80
C GLY A 389 -10.19 -5.23 4.26
N SER A 390 -10.86 -5.26 3.10
CA SER A 390 -11.25 -6.48 2.38
C SER A 390 -10.07 -7.16 1.66
N ASN A 391 -10.22 -8.43 1.30
CA ASN A 391 -9.17 -9.14 0.55
C ASN A 391 -9.26 -8.97 -0.97
N ALA A 392 -10.34 -8.41 -1.48
CA ALA A 392 -10.59 -8.21 -2.90
C ALA A 392 -11.40 -6.94 -3.11
N ASN A 393 -11.57 -6.55 -4.38
CA ASN A 393 -12.45 -5.44 -4.72
C ASN A 393 -13.87 -5.67 -4.17
N ILE A 394 -14.44 -6.84 -4.43
CA ILE A 394 -15.69 -7.35 -3.86
C ILE A 394 -15.40 -8.65 -3.10
N ASP A 395 -15.41 -8.60 -1.77
CA ASP A 395 -15.14 -9.71 -0.87
C ASP A 395 -16.45 -10.15 -0.21
N SER A 396 -17.20 -11.02 -0.89
CA SER A 396 -18.55 -11.43 -0.46
C SER A 396 -18.58 -12.04 0.95
N ALA A 397 -17.47 -12.60 1.44
CA ALA A 397 -17.40 -13.17 2.78
C ALA A 397 -17.53 -12.10 3.89
N THR A 398 -17.27 -10.83 3.61
CA THR A 398 -17.38 -9.74 4.60
C THR A 398 -18.81 -9.31 4.88
N SER A 399 -19.81 -9.85 4.16
CA SER A 399 -21.21 -9.76 4.59
C SER A 399 -21.43 -10.37 5.99
N ASN A 400 -20.53 -11.27 6.42
CA ASN A 400 -20.48 -11.78 7.78
C ASN A 400 -19.32 -11.11 8.57
N PRO A 401 -19.59 -10.37 9.66
CA PRO A 401 -18.54 -9.71 10.45
C PRO A 401 -17.57 -10.70 11.12
N SER A 402 -17.95 -11.97 11.33
CA SER A 402 -17.03 -12.99 11.88
C SER A 402 -15.85 -13.30 10.97
N THR A 403 -15.93 -12.91 9.69
CA THR A 403 -14.85 -13.02 8.71
C THR A 403 -13.64 -12.15 9.10
N GLY A 404 -13.83 -11.10 9.92
CA GLY A 404 -12.74 -10.27 10.41
C GLY A 404 -12.07 -9.41 9.34
N ARG A 405 -12.81 -8.99 8.30
CA ARG A 405 -12.35 -8.13 7.22
C ARG A 405 -13.41 -7.12 6.81
N ALA A 406 -12.99 -6.03 6.18
CA ALA A 406 -13.83 -4.86 5.91
C ALA A 406 -14.57 -4.39 7.18
N ILE A 407 -13.81 -4.28 8.27
CA ILE A 407 -14.31 -4.12 9.64
C ILE A 407 -13.28 -3.39 10.49
N ILE A 408 -13.77 -2.56 11.42
CA ILE A 408 -12.95 -1.94 12.46
C ILE A 408 -13.29 -2.62 13.79
N LYS A 409 -12.26 -3.02 14.53
CA LYS A 409 -12.40 -3.70 15.82
C LYS A 409 -11.66 -2.96 16.93
N VAL A 410 -12.13 -3.16 18.17
CA VAL A 410 -11.61 -2.55 19.38
C VAL A 410 -11.15 -3.64 20.35
N PHE A 411 -9.95 -3.49 20.88
CA PHE A 411 -9.31 -4.45 21.77
C PHE A 411 -8.94 -3.78 23.10
N ASP A 412 -9.27 -4.42 24.22
CA ASP A 412 -8.97 -3.93 25.56
C ASP A 412 -7.57 -4.39 26.00
N LEU A 413 -6.57 -3.52 25.86
CA LEU A 413 -5.17 -3.80 26.19
C LEU A 413 -4.95 -4.16 27.66
N SER A 414 -5.86 -3.78 28.58
CA SER A 414 -5.79 -4.19 29.99
C SER A 414 -6.06 -5.69 30.19
N LYS A 415 -6.65 -6.35 29.19
CA LYS A 415 -7.00 -7.78 29.18
C LYS A 415 -6.20 -8.54 28.12
N LEU A 416 -5.07 -8.00 27.68
CA LEU A 416 -4.25 -8.59 26.64
C LEU A 416 -3.84 -10.03 27.01
N PRO A 417 -4.26 -11.06 26.24
CA PRO A 417 -3.85 -12.43 26.51
C PRO A 417 -2.35 -12.62 26.27
N SER A 418 -1.77 -13.63 26.91
CA SER A 418 -0.42 -14.10 26.56
C SER A 418 -0.40 -14.53 25.09
N GLY A 419 0.47 -13.92 24.29
CA GLY A 419 0.54 -14.14 22.83
C GLY A 419 -0.36 -13.22 21.99
N GLY A 420 -1.13 -12.34 22.63
CA GLY A 420 -2.00 -11.36 21.96
C GLY A 420 -3.39 -11.89 21.61
N TYR A 421 -4.25 -10.99 21.13
CA TYR A 421 -5.56 -11.33 20.61
C TYR A 421 -5.45 -11.97 19.21
N ASN A 422 -6.39 -12.83 18.86
CA ASN A 422 -6.67 -13.13 17.45
C ASN A 422 -7.65 -12.07 16.92
N TYR A 423 -7.37 -11.44 15.78
CA TYR A 423 -8.17 -10.34 15.25
C TYR A 423 -9.59 -10.77 14.91
N ALA A 424 -9.77 -11.92 14.25
CA ALA A 424 -11.09 -12.37 13.80
C ALA A 424 -12.00 -12.72 14.98
N SER A 425 -11.48 -13.43 16.00
CA SER A 425 -12.28 -13.92 17.12
C SER A 425 -12.25 -13.05 18.40
N GLY A 426 -11.23 -12.22 18.58
CA GLY A 426 -11.07 -11.34 19.75
C GLY A 426 -11.61 -9.92 19.52
N GLY A 427 -11.69 -9.10 20.57
CA GLY A 427 -12.20 -7.72 20.47
C GLY A 427 -13.68 -7.63 20.10
N TYR A 428 -14.21 -6.41 20.04
CA TYR A 428 -15.57 -6.12 19.58
C TYR A 428 -15.57 -5.15 18.40
N THR A 429 -16.68 -5.05 17.69
CA THR A 429 -16.80 -4.27 16.46
C THR A 429 -17.04 -2.79 16.77
N ALA A 430 -16.40 -1.89 16.00
CA ALA A 430 -16.70 -0.45 15.94
C ALA A 430 -17.49 -0.06 14.66
N GLY A 431 -17.65 -1.00 13.74
CA GLY A 431 -18.40 -0.90 12.49
C GLY A 431 -17.92 -2.00 11.54
N TYR A 432 -18.80 -2.54 10.70
CA TYR A 432 -18.43 -3.52 9.66
C TYR A 432 -19.08 -3.22 8.32
N GLY A 433 -18.61 -3.85 7.26
CA GLY A 433 -19.02 -3.49 5.90
C GLY A 433 -18.40 -2.18 5.45
N GLN A 434 -17.14 -1.96 5.83
CA GLN A 434 -16.31 -0.82 5.45
C GLN A 434 -15.16 -1.34 4.59
N ARG A 435 -15.22 -1.19 3.25
CA ARG A 435 -14.35 -1.88 2.28
C ARG A 435 -12.88 -1.80 2.66
N ASN A 436 -12.39 -0.58 2.83
CA ASN A 436 -11.03 -0.30 3.26
C ASN A 436 -10.96 1.10 3.89
N GLU A 437 -11.24 1.16 5.20
CA GLU A 437 -11.25 2.39 5.98
C GLU A 437 -9.87 2.63 6.59
N VAL A 438 -8.94 3.09 5.75
CA VAL A 438 -7.54 3.27 6.15
C VAL A 438 -7.39 4.47 7.08
N GLY A 439 -8.00 5.60 6.77
CA GLY A 439 -7.98 6.76 7.65
C GLY A 439 -9.05 6.60 8.73
N ILE A 440 -8.63 6.57 9.99
CA ILE A 440 -9.50 6.71 11.17
C ILE A 440 -8.95 7.79 12.08
N CYS A 441 -9.83 8.55 12.72
CA CYS A 441 -9.42 9.68 13.55
C CYS A 441 -10.46 10.02 14.62
N TRP A 442 -10.00 10.74 15.64
CA TRP A 442 -10.82 11.21 16.75
C TRP A 442 -11.22 12.66 16.53
N ASP A 443 -12.49 12.97 16.79
CA ASP A 443 -12.88 14.35 17.08
C ASP A 443 -12.56 14.71 18.54
N VAL A 444 -12.60 16.00 18.91
CA VAL A 444 -12.34 16.42 20.31
C VAL A 444 -13.38 15.92 21.33
N ASN A 445 -14.49 15.33 20.89
CA ASN A 445 -15.48 14.68 21.75
C ASN A 445 -15.20 13.17 21.92
N ASN A 446 -14.01 12.72 21.49
CA ASN A 446 -13.56 11.33 21.55
C ASN A 446 -14.45 10.36 20.76
N GLN A 447 -15.10 10.83 19.70
CA GLN A 447 -15.85 9.98 18.79
C GLN A 447 -14.96 9.54 17.63
N LEU A 448 -15.13 8.29 17.20
CA LEU A 448 -14.40 7.72 16.08
C LEU A 448 -15.06 8.11 14.75
N TRP A 449 -14.25 8.61 13.84
CA TRP A 449 -14.55 8.88 12.45
C TRP A 449 -13.61 8.11 11.55
N GLY A 450 -14.01 7.91 10.29
CA GLY A 450 -13.10 7.33 9.31
C GLY A 450 -13.46 7.70 7.88
N VAL A 451 -12.52 7.42 6.99
CA VAL A 451 -12.59 7.71 5.57
C VAL A 451 -12.32 6.43 4.76
N GLU A 452 -13.27 6.09 3.88
CA GLU A 452 -13.30 4.82 3.17
C GLU A 452 -12.76 4.96 1.73
N ASN A 453 -12.00 3.94 1.29
CA ASN A 453 -11.72 3.66 -0.11
C ASN A 453 -12.76 2.67 -0.67
N SER A 454 -13.63 3.15 -1.54
CA SER A 454 -14.81 2.46 -2.07
C SER A 454 -14.47 1.55 -3.25
N GLY A 455 -15.49 1.00 -3.92
CA GLY A 455 -15.34 -0.05 -4.93
C GLY A 455 -14.70 0.40 -6.26
N ASP A 456 -13.97 -0.52 -6.90
CA ASP A 456 -13.28 -0.33 -8.17
C ASP A 456 -14.06 -0.94 -9.36
N GLN A 457 -13.86 -0.44 -10.58
CA GLN A 457 -14.33 -1.02 -11.85
C GLN A 457 -15.85 -1.29 -11.83
N PHE A 458 -16.58 -0.34 -11.26
CA PHE A 458 -17.97 -0.50 -10.91
C PHE A 458 -18.90 -0.46 -12.13
N THR A 459 -19.88 -1.36 -12.12
CA THR A 459 -20.96 -1.35 -13.11
C THR A 459 -22.33 -1.30 -12.43
N ARG A 460 -23.32 -0.71 -13.10
CA ARG A 460 -24.75 -0.81 -12.78
C ARG A 460 -25.45 -1.59 -13.87
N ASN A 461 -25.96 -2.78 -13.58
CA ASN A 461 -26.59 -3.67 -14.55
C ASN A 461 -25.72 -3.88 -15.81
N GLY A 462 -24.40 -4.01 -15.62
CA GLY A 462 -23.42 -4.16 -16.70
C GLY A 462 -23.02 -2.86 -17.42
N LYS A 463 -23.67 -1.72 -17.16
CA LYS A 463 -23.21 -0.41 -17.63
C LYS A 463 -22.08 0.08 -16.74
N ASP A 464 -20.95 0.44 -17.35
CA ASP A 464 -19.84 1.07 -16.65
C ASP A 464 -20.24 2.45 -16.08
N VAL A 465 -20.04 2.62 -14.79
CA VAL A 465 -20.25 3.89 -14.05
C VAL A 465 -19.00 4.27 -13.24
N HIS A 466 -17.88 3.56 -13.41
CA HIS A 466 -16.77 3.61 -12.48
C HIS A 466 -16.14 5.01 -12.41
N ASN A 467 -16.02 5.73 -13.52
CA ASN A 467 -15.28 7.00 -13.54
C ASN A 467 -15.80 8.04 -12.53
N ASN A 468 -17.08 8.02 -12.19
CA ASN A 468 -17.66 8.95 -11.22
C ASN A 468 -18.54 8.25 -10.16
N ASN A 469 -18.42 6.93 -10.00
CA ASN A 469 -19.09 6.18 -8.94
C ASN A 469 -18.29 4.91 -8.59
N PRO A 470 -18.45 4.35 -7.38
CA PRO A 470 -19.11 4.96 -6.24
C PRO A 470 -18.29 6.10 -5.61
N GLY A 471 -18.95 6.92 -4.80
CA GLY A 471 -18.25 7.88 -3.95
C GLY A 471 -17.39 7.19 -2.90
N GLU A 472 -16.26 7.83 -2.60
CA GLU A 472 -15.51 7.61 -1.36
C GLU A 472 -16.38 8.13 -0.19
N LYS A 473 -16.10 7.79 1.07
CA LYS A 473 -17.04 8.10 2.18
C LYS A 473 -16.34 8.62 3.43
N ILE A 474 -17.07 9.43 4.19
CA ILE A 474 -16.77 9.72 5.61
C ILE A 474 -17.80 8.97 6.46
N HIS A 475 -17.35 8.09 7.35
CA HIS A 475 -18.21 7.40 8.32
C HIS A 475 -18.06 7.98 9.72
N PHE A 476 -19.18 7.99 10.45
CA PHE A 476 -19.21 8.21 11.89
C PHE A 476 -19.45 6.87 12.59
N MET A 477 -18.53 6.46 13.45
CA MET A 477 -18.59 5.21 14.22
C MET A 477 -18.92 5.45 15.69
N GLY A 478 -18.66 6.68 16.18
CA GLY A 478 -19.08 7.13 17.51
C GLY A 478 -18.18 6.65 18.64
N ASP A 479 -18.78 6.51 19.81
CA ASP A 479 -18.12 6.14 21.07
C ASP A 479 -17.68 4.67 21.05
N VAL A 480 -16.37 4.44 20.94
CA VAL A 480 -15.79 3.10 20.90
C VAL A 480 -15.76 2.39 22.24
N THR A 481 -16.16 3.04 23.35
CA THR A 481 -16.25 2.33 24.64
C THR A 481 -17.40 1.31 24.67
N LYS A 482 -18.23 1.30 23.63
CA LYS A 482 -19.36 0.40 23.43
C LYS A 482 -19.24 -0.30 22.07
N PRO A 483 -19.66 -1.57 21.95
CA PRO A 483 -19.75 -2.22 20.66
C PRO A 483 -20.70 -1.49 19.70
N ASN A 484 -20.24 -1.29 18.46
CA ASN A 484 -21.06 -0.85 17.34
C ASN A 484 -21.07 -1.97 16.29
N ASN A 485 -22.21 -2.67 16.20
CA ASN A 485 -22.42 -3.77 15.25
C ASN A 485 -23.15 -3.31 13.98
N ASN A 486 -23.16 -2.02 13.68
CA ASN A 486 -23.82 -1.49 12.50
C ASN A 486 -23.08 -1.89 11.22
N TRP A 487 -23.85 -2.16 10.18
CA TRP A 487 -23.36 -2.45 8.83
C TRP A 487 -23.31 -1.17 7.99
N TYR A 488 -22.17 -0.88 7.36
CA TYR A 488 -21.91 0.32 6.55
C TYR A 488 -22.00 0.06 5.03
N GLY A 489 -22.50 -1.12 4.64
CA GLY A 489 -22.99 -1.41 3.29
C GLY A 489 -22.12 -2.32 2.43
N TYR A 490 -20.79 -2.32 2.58
CA TYR A 490 -19.93 -3.25 1.82
C TYR A 490 -20.21 -4.72 2.24
N PRO A 491 -20.24 -5.71 1.32
CA PRO A 491 -19.79 -5.68 -0.07
C PRO A 491 -20.87 -5.40 -1.12
N THR A 492 -22.04 -4.90 -0.71
CA THR A 492 -23.23 -4.86 -1.60
C THR A 492 -23.73 -3.46 -1.89
N CYS A 493 -23.75 -2.57 -0.88
CA CYS A 493 -24.31 -1.22 -0.95
C CYS A 493 -23.19 -0.19 -1.10
N PHE A 494 -23.28 0.63 -2.14
CA PHE A 494 -22.31 1.66 -2.48
C PHE A 494 -22.98 3.02 -2.66
N THR A 495 -22.25 4.10 -2.43
CA THR A 495 -22.85 5.44 -2.36
C THR A 495 -22.75 6.14 -3.71
N VAL A 496 -23.87 6.70 -4.17
CA VAL A 496 -23.94 7.48 -5.40
C VAL A 496 -23.18 8.80 -5.23
N TRP A 497 -22.31 9.11 -6.18
CA TRP A 497 -21.66 10.41 -6.33
C TRP A 497 -22.16 11.17 -7.56
N GLN A 498 -22.30 10.50 -8.70
CA GLN A 498 -22.81 11.09 -9.95
C GLN A 498 -24.13 10.44 -10.37
N PRO A 499 -25.29 10.99 -9.96
CA PRO A 499 -26.59 10.40 -10.26
C PRO A 499 -26.92 10.26 -11.74
N SER A 500 -26.40 11.16 -12.58
CA SER A 500 -26.65 11.12 -14.04
C SER A 500 -26.07 9.91 -14.75
N ASP A 501 -25.16 9.17 -14.09
CA ASP A 501 -24.59 7.94 -14.66
C ASP A 501 -25.59 6.78 -14.65
N PHE A 502 -26.66 6.88 -13.86
CA PHE A 502 -27.71 5.87 -13.70
C PHE A 502 -28.92 6.19 -14.59
N THR A 503 -29.42 5.18 -15.30
CA THR A 503 -30.56 5.33 -16.24
C THR A 503 -31.79 4.54 -15.81
N ASP A 504 -31.65 3.61 -14.87
CA ASP A 504 -32.69 2.69 -14.43
C ASP A 504 -33.44 3.17 -13.19
N LYS A 505 -32.85 4.07 -12.41
CA LYS A 505 -33.47 4.73 -11.25
C LYS A 505 -32.94 6.16 -11.13
N GLN A 506 -33.79 7.07 -10.68
CA GLN A 506 -33.39 8.44 -10.35
C GLN A 506 -32.79 8.46 -8.94
N PHE A 507 -31.50 8.75 -8.85
CA PHE A 507 -30.76 8.86 -7.59
C PHE A 507 -30.45 10.32 -7.24
N LYS A 508 -30.03 10.53 -6.00
CA LYS A 508 -29.37 11.72 -5.50
C LYS A 508 -27.97 11.35 -5.00
N VAL A 509 -27.11 12.36 -4.90
CA VAL A 509 -25.80 12.22 -4.24
C VAL A 509 -26.05 11.71 -2.82
N GLY A 510 -25.32 10.66 -2.41
CA GLY A 510 -25.47 10.04 -1.10
C GLY A 510 -26.49 8.90 -1.01
N ASP A 511 -27.28 8.67 -2.06
CA ASP A 511 -28.18 7.50 -2.11
C ASP A 511 -27.36 6.20 -2.17
N TRP A 512 -27.97 5.10 -1.73
CA TRP A 512 -27.40 3.78 -1.90
C TRP A 512 -27.76 3.20 -3.27
N PHE A 513 -26.80 2.49 -3.87
CA PHE A 513 -27.05 1.63 -5.02
C PHE A 513 -26.29 0.30 -4.87
N VAL A 514 -26.80 -0.74 -5.53
CA VAL A 514 -26.10 -2.01 -5.73
C VAL A 514 -25.68 -2.18 -7.20
N GLN A 515 -24.69 -3.03 -7.50
CA GLN A 515 -24.25 -3.27 -8.89
C GLN A 515 -25.36 -3.90 -9.74
N THR A 516 -25.99 -4.95 -9.21
CA THR A 516 -27.06 -5.69 -9.88
C THR A 516 -28.18 -5.96 -8.87
N PRO A 517 -29.30 -5.20 -8.91
CA PRO A 517 -30.43 -5.40 -8.02
C PRO A 517 -31.04 -6.80 -8.16
N SER A 518 -31.42 -7.37 -7.02
CA SER A 518 -32.16 -8.63 -6.91
C SER A 518 -33.37 -8.45 -6.01
N THR A 519 -34.21 -9.50 -5.91
CA THR A 519 -35.36 -9.49 -5.00
C THR A 519 -34.95 -9.47 -3.52
N SER A 520 -33.79 -10.02 -3.16
CA SER A 520 -33.31 -10.11 -1.77
C SER A 520 -32.36 -8.99 -1.36
N MET A 521 -31.63 -8.41 -2.32
CA MET A 521 -30.71 -7.28 -2.12
C MET A 521 -30.83 -6.31 -3.30
N ASN A 522 -31.30 -5.10 -3.03
CA ASN A 522 -31.46 -3.99 -3.96
C ASN A 522 -31.24 -2.66 -3.24
N ASP A 523 -31.38 -1.55 -3.98
CA ASP A 523 -31.13 -0.20 -3.48
C ASP A 523 -32.00 0.12 -2.25
N ASP A 524 -33.28 -0.24 -2.24
CA ASP A 524 -34.19 0.03 -1.12
C ASP A 524 -33.83 -0.82 0.11
N THR A 525 -33.34 -2.04 -0.12
CA THR A 525 -32.80 -2.90 0.96
C THR A 525 -31.57 -2.25 1.60
N CYS A 526 -30.72 -1.61 0.80
CA CYS A 526 -29.58 -0.85 1.31
C CYS A 526 -30.03 0.35 2.15
N GLU A 527 -31.03 1.11 1.68
CA GLU A 527 -31.61 2.23 2.46
C GLU A 527 -32.19 1.79 3.81
N GLN A 528 -32.75 0.57 3.89
CA GLN A 528 -33.32 0.05 5.13
C GLN A 528 -32.29 -0.52 6.11
N LYS A 529 -31.15 -1.02 5.63
CA LYS A 529 -30.21 -1.83 6.45
C LYS A 529 -28.84 -1.20 6.63
N ALA A 530 -28.35 -0.45 5.65
CA ALA A 530 -27.00 0.09 5.68
C ALA A 530 -26.95 1.45 6.38
N THR A 531 -25.94 1.64 7.21
CA THR A 531 -25.65 2.90 7.91
C THR A 531 -25.09 3.89 6.92
N LYS A 532 -25.80 5.01 6.73
CA LYS A 532 -25.39 6.07 5.80
C LYS A 532 -24.04 6.69 6.21
N PRO A 533 -23.20 7.06 5.24
CA PRO A 533 -22.05 7.91 5.52
C PRO A 533 -22.51 9.31 5.92
N ALA A 534 -21.67 10.03 6.66
CA ALA A 534 -21.90 11.43 7.00
C ALA A 534 -21.76 12.33 5.77
N LEU A 535 -20.81 12.01 4.88
CA LEU A 535 -20.58 12.66 3.60
C LEU A 535 -20.05 11.64 2.59
N THR A 536 -20.28 11.93 1.32
CA THR A 536 -19.59 11.29 0.20
C THR A 536 -18.45 12.19 -0.28
N LEU A 537 -17.40 11.58 -0.82
CA LEU A 537 -16.18 12.22 -1.29
C LEU A 537 -15.92 11.77 -2.74
N PHE A 538 -15.13 12.57 -3.46
CA PHE A 538 -14.96 12.37 -4.90
C PHE A 538 -14.39 10.97 -5.21
N PRO A 539 -15.04 10.17 -6.08
CA PRO A 539 -14.67 8.79 -6.43
C PRO A 539 -13.20 8.61 -6.76
N HIS A 540 -12.61 7.51 -6.30
CA HIS A 540 -11.21 7.10 -6.55
C HIS A 540 -10.15 8.04 -5.98
N SER A 541 -10.51 9.06 -5.20
CA SER A 541 -9.52 9.96 -4.62
C SER A 541 -8.64 9.27 -3.56
N ALA A 542 -9.03 8.08 -3.11
CA ALA A 542 -8.29 7.21 -2.22
C ALA A 542 -7.91 7.88 -0.89
N PRO A 543 -8.89 8.21 -0.02
CA PRO A 543 -8.59 8.83 1.27
C PRO A 543 -7.91 7.84 2.21
N ILE A 544 -6.73 8.17 2.76
CA ILE A 544 -5.95 7.20 3.56
C ILE A 544 -5.50 7.67 4.93
N ASP A 545 -5.77 8.92 5.29
CA ASP A 545 -5.65 9.41 6.66
C ASP A 545 -6.62 10.58 6.86
N CYS A 546 -7.03 10.81 8.09
CA CYS A 546 -7.82 11.96 8.50
C CYS A 546 -7.35 12.50 9.85
N LYS A 547 -7.49 13.81 10.08
CA LYS A 547 -7.29 14.43 11.41
C LYS A 547 -8.21 15.63 11.57
N PHE A 548 -8.86 15.76 12.73
CA PHE A 548 -9.51 17.02 13.11
C PHE A 548 -8.48 18.03 13.59
N ASN A 549 -8.73 19.31 13.32
CA ASN A 549 -8.05 20.39 14.03
C ASN A 549 -8.56 20.52 15.48
N ALA A 550 -7.82 21.27 16.30
CA ALA A 550 -8.06 21.37 17.73
C ALA A 550 -9.45 21.90 18.15
N ASP A 551 -10.17 22.59 17.27
CA ASP A 551 -11.52 23.13 17.54
C ASP A 551 -12.64 22.34 16.83
N ASN A 552 -12.32 21.23 16.16
CA ASN A 552 -13.22 20.43 15.32
C ASN A 552 -13.90 21.19 14.17
N SER A 553 -13.43 22.38 13.80
CA SER A 553 -14.02 23.13 12.70
C SER A 553 -13.70 22.50 11.33
N LYS A 554 -12.63 21.70 11.23
CA LYS A 554 -12.21 21.05 9.99
C LYS A 554 -11.68 19.65 10.23
N MET A 555 -12.04 18.73 9.33
CA MET A 555 -11.33 17.45 9.14
C MET A 555 -10.41 17.58 7.93
N PHE A 556 -9.12 17.39 8.13
CA PHE A 556 -8.12 17.27 7.06
C PHE A 556 -8.06 15.82 6.59
N ILE A 557 -8.00 15.61 5.28
CA ILE A 557 -8.03 14.28 4.67
C ILE A 557 -7.00 14.23 3.55
N THR A 558 -6.17 13.19 3.53
CA THR A 558 -5.21 12.95 2.44
C THR A 558 -5.84 12.11 1.34
N PHE A 559 -6.03 12.70 0.18
CA PHE A 559 -6.40 11.99 -1.05
C PHE A 559 -5.14 11.48 -1.73
N HIS A 560 -4.89 10.18 -1.59
CA HIS A 560 -3.68 9.51 -2.08
C HIS A 560 -3.59 9.48 -3.61
N GLY A 561 -4.72 9.57 -4.30
CA GLY A 561 -4.80 9.64 -5.76
C GLY A 561 -5.28 8.37 -6.44
N SER A 562 -6.03 8.56 -7.52
CA SER A 562 -6.70 7.49 -8.26
C SER A 562 -5.75 6.71 -9.16
N TRP A 563 -5.93 5.40 -9.22
CA TRP A 563 -5.43 4.55 -10.30
C TRP A 563 -6.54 4.13 -11.27
N ASN A 564 -7.78 4.05 -10.79
CA ASN A 564 -8.94 3.48 -11.50
C ASN A 564 -9.91 4.56 -12.01
N ARG A 565 -9.37 5.62 -12.60
CA ARG A 565 -10.17 6.72 -13.16
C ARG A 565 -9.42 7.40 -14.29
N SER A 566 -10.12 7.77 -15.36
CA SER A 566 -9.59 8.59 -16.45
C SER A 566 -10.46 9.82 -16.71
N PRO A 567 -9.92 11.06 -16.61
CA PRO A 567 -8.59 11.38 -16.09
C PRO A 567 -8.44 11.10 -14.58
N THR A 568 -7.21 11.12 -14.06
CA THR A 568 -6.96 10.91 -12.62
C THR A 568 -7.48 12.04 -11.73
N THR A 569 -7.68 11.74 -10.45
CA THR A 569 -8.11 12.67 -9.38
C THR A 569 -7.41 12.35 -8.06
N GLY A 570 -7.63 13.15 -7.02
CA GLY A 570 -6.95 13.04 -5.72
C GLY A 570 -5.59 13.74 -5.73
N PHE A 571 -4.53 13.07 -5.24
CA PHE A 571 -3.16 13.63 -5.17
C PHE A 571 -3.09 14.98 -4.44
N LYS A 572 -3.79 15.08 -3.31
CA LYS A 572 -3.99 16.34 -2.61
C LYS A 572 -4.36 16.15 -1.13
N LEU A 573 -4.05 17.16 -0.33
CA LEU A 573 -4.65 17.37 0.97
C LEU A 573 -5.92 18.20 0.81
N VAL A 574 -7.02 17.73 1.38
CA VAL A 574 -8.29 18.48 1.43
C VAL A 574 -8.71 18.73 2.87
N ALA A 575 -9.63 19.68 3.06
CA ALA A 575 -10.34 19.89 4.32
C ALA A 575 -11.85 19.86 4.09
N VAL A 576 -12.58 19.27 5.02
CA VAL A 576 -14.05 19.31 5.10
C VAL A 576 -14.43 20.12 6.34
N ASP A 577 -15.38 21.04 6.19
CA ASP A 577 -15.87 21.87 7.29
C ASP A 577 -16.85 21.11 8.18
N PHE A 578 -16.67 21.26 9.49
CA PHE A 578 -17.49 20.67 10.54
C PHE A 578 -17.99 21.73 11.51
N LYS A 579 -19.09 21.41 12.19
CA LYS A 579 -19.72 22.26 13.21
C LYS A 579 -20.26 21.42 14.35
N LYS A 580 -20.55 22.08 15.47
CA LYS A 580 -21.33 21.47 16.55
C LYS A 580 -22.78 21.30 16.12
N GLY A 581 -23.26 20.06 16.13
CA GLY A 581 -24.65 19.68 15.87
C GLY A 581 -25.57 19.92 17.07
N ALA A 582 -26.88 19.74 16.86
CA ALA A 582 -27.92 20.04 17.85
C ALA A 582 -27.75 19.27 19.17
N ASN A 583 -27.23 18.04 19.11
CA ASN A 583 -27.04 17.17 20.28
C ASN A 583 -25.59 17.25 20.83
N GLY A 584 -24.82 18.26 20.41
CA GLY A 584 -23.42 18.43 20.82
C GLY A 584 -22.42 17.56 20.05
N THR A 585 -22.88 16.65 19.19
CA THR A 585 -22.03 15.88 18.27
C THR A 585 -21.39 16.78 17.23
N VAL A 586 -20.23 16.39 16.70
CA VAL A 586 -19.61 17.07 15.57
C VAL A 586 -20.27 16.56 14.29
N VAL A 587 -20.65 17.44 13.38
CA VAL A 587 -21.30 17.07 12.12
C VAL A 587 -20.74 17.89 10.97
N PRO A 588 -20.69 17.36 9.73
CA PRO A 588 -20.30 18.17 8.58
C PRO A 588 -21.21 19.39 8.43
N VAL A 589 -20.63 20.50 7.95
CA VAL A 589 -21.41 21.72 7.65
C VAL A 589 -22.35 21.47 6.47
N GLU A 590 -21.83 20.83 5.43
CA GLU A 590 -22.54 20.46 4.20
C GLU A 590 -23.34 19.16 4.39
N PRO A 591 -24.52 19.03 3.75
CA PRO A 591 -25.31 17.80 3.83
C PRO A 591 -24.70 16.66 3.01
N LEU A 592 -25.10 15.42 3.28
CA LEU A 592 -24.71 14.23 2.51
C LEU A 592 -24.96 14.37 0.99
N THR A 593 -25.94 15.17 0.59
CA THR A 593 -26.25 15.44 -0.83
C THR A 593 -25.27 16.40 -1.52
N SER A 594 -24.26 16.90 -0.81
CA SER A 594 -23.23 17.79 -1.37
C SER A 594 -22.14 17.02 -2.10
N ASN A 595 -21.70 17.57 -3.22
CA ASN A 595 -20.55 17.09 -4.00
C ASN A 595 -19.36 18.08 -3.96
N SER A 596 -19.40 19.06 -3.05
CA SER A 596 -18.37 20.10 -2.97
C SER A 596 -17.79 20.29 -1.57
N ALA A 597 -18.16 19.45 -0.60
CA ALA A 597 -17.79 19.60 0.80
C ALA A 597 -16.27 19.57 1.06
N ALA A 598 -15.52 18.77 0.29
CA ALA A 598 -14.06 18.73 0.38
C ALA A 598 -13.43 19.87 -0.41
N LYS A 599 -12.64 20.71 0.27
CA LYS A 599 -11.92 21.84 -0.33
C LYS A 599 -10.42 21.56 -0.35
N ASP A 600 -9.79 21.80 -1.49
CA ASP A 600 -8.34 21.61 -1.65
C ASP A 600 -7.56 22.55 -0.72
N ILE A 601 -6.53 22.01 -0.05
CA ILE A 601 -5.59 22.75 0.80
C ILE A 601 -4.20 22.78 0.19
N PHE A 602 -3.69 21.62 -0.22
CA PHE A 602 -2.41 21.48 -0.90
C PHE A 602 -2.53 20.39 -1.96
N ALA A 603 -2.46 20.77 -3.23
CA ALA A 603 -2.73 19.88 -4.36
C ALA A 603 -1.59 19.93 -5.38
N ASN A 604 -1.43 18.86 -6.15
CA ASN A 604 -0.62 18.94 -7.37
C ASN A 604 -1.30 19.91 -8.37
N PRO A 605 -0.54 20.71 -9.14
CA PRO A 605 -1.12 21.75 -10.01
C PRO A 605 -2.11 21.22 -11.06
N ASP A 606 -1.89 20.00 -11.54
CA ASP A 606 -2.77 19.33 -12.49
C ASP A 606 -2.91 17.84 -12.15
N VAL A 607 -3.91 17.52 -11.33
CA VAL A 607 -4.16 16.15 -10.87
C VAL A 607 -4.58 15.20 -12.00
N THR A 608 -5.03 15.72 -13.14
CA THR A 608 -5.45 14.92 -14.29
C THR A 608 -4.27 14.29 -15.03
N LYS A 609 -3.07 14.83 -14.79
CA LYS A 609 -1.80 14.33 -15.33
C LYS A 609 -1.06 13.40 -14.36
N CYS A 610 -1.57 13.19 -13.15
CA CYS A 610 -0.99 12.28 -12.17
C CYS A 610 -1.29 10.81 -12.45
N ALA A 611 -1.22 10.39 -13.72
CA ALA A 611 -1.54 9.03 -14.14
C ALA A 611 -0.68 8.00 -13.37
N GLY A 612 -1.34 7.13 -12.60
CA GLY A 612 -0.72 6.14 -11.70
C GLY A 612 -0.11 4.92 -12.38
N ASN A 613 0.25 5.01 -13.66
CA ASN A 613 0.76 3.89 -14.45
C ASN A 613 2.20 4.13 -14.94
N GLY A 614 2.89 5.13 -14.40
CA GLY A 614 4.31 5.39 -14.64
C GLY A 614 5.22 4.61 -13.69
N PRO A 615 6.56 4.74 -13.83
CA PRO A 615 7.51 3.99 -13.00
C PRO A 615 7.49 4.51 -11.56
N SER A 616 7.01 5.73 -11.35
CA SER A 616 6.45 6.19 -10.09
C SER A 616 4.95 5.92 -10.08
N ALA A 617 4.41 5.49 -8.94
CA ALA A 617 2.97 5.25 -8.72
C ALA A 617 2.09 6.51 -8.95
N SER A 618 2.69 7.62 -9.37
CA SER A 618 2.10 8.85 -9.88
C SER A 618 3.02 9.39 -10.98
N SER A 619 2.47 9.95 -12.06
CA SER A 619 3.28 10.58 -13.12
C SER A 619 3.84 11.94 -12.69
N GLY A 620 4.76 11.93 -11.73
CA GLY A 620 5.44 13.14 -11.25
C GLY A 620 4.60 14.00 -10.30
N CYS A 621 3.77 13.36 -9.47
CA CYS A 621 2.95 14.05 -8.48
C CYS A 621 3.24 13.54 -7.07
N PHE A 622 3.18 14.40 -6.06
CA PHE A 622 3.19 13.90 -4.68
C PHE A 622 1.88 13.15 -4.39
N ARG A 623 1.96 12.08 -3.61
CA ARG A 623 0.82 11.27 -3.11
C ARG A 623 0.71 11.40 -1.59
N PRO A 624 -0.22 12.22 -1.05
CA PRO A 624 -0.39 12.42 0.39
C PRO A 624 -0.77 11.14 1.13
N ALA A 625 -0.11 10.87 2.26
CA ALA A 625 -0.37 9.70 3.11
C ALA A 625 -0.71 10.04 4.56
N GLY A 626 0.24 9.93 5.49
CA GLY A 626 -0.01 10.18 6.91
C GLY A 626 -0.14 11.65 7.25
N LEU A 627 -0.96 11.96 8.26
CA LEU A 627 -1.17 13.27 8.85
C LEU A 627 -0.91 13.25 10.35
N ALA A 628 -0.32 14.31 10.88
CA ALA A 628 -0.31 14.57 12.32
C ALA A 628 -0.19 16.07 12.61
N PHE A 629 -0.87 16.54 13.64
CA PHE A 629 -0.62 17.86 14.20
C PHE A 629 0.47 17.78 15.27
N ASP A 630 1.38 18.75 15.29
CA ASP A 630 2.20 18.96 16.47
C ASP A 630 1.47 19.77 17.54
N LYS A 631 2.09 19.92 18.72
CA LYS A 631 1.52 20.68 19.84
C LYS A 631 1.34 22.17 19.55
N SER A 632 1.97 22.69 18.50
CA SER A 632 1.89 24.08 18.07
C SER A 632 0.81 24.30 17.01
N GLY A 633 0.08 23.25 16.63
CA GLY A 633 -1.00 23.30 15.64
C GLY A 633 -0.54 23.26 14.19
N ARG A 634 0.75 22.95 13.92
CA ARG A 634 1.24 22.76 12.56
C ARG A 634 0.86 21.36 12.07
N LEU A 635 0.34 21.27 10.86
CA LEU A 635 -0.04 20.00 10.23
C LEU A 635 1.14 19.43 9.47
N TYR A 636 1.51 18.18 9.73
CA TYR A 636 2.50 17.46 8.97
C TYR A 636 1.84 16.45 8.05
N MET A 637 2.42 16.26 6.87
CA MET A 637 1.92 15.35 5.84
C MET A 637 3.07 14.59 5.20
N THR A 638 2.97 13.27 5.11
CA THR A 638 3.92 12.46 4.31
C THR A 638 3.45 12.34 2.86
N SER A 639 4.39 12.08 1.97
CA SER A 639 4.11 11.58 0.63
C SER A 639 4.94 10.34 0.32
N ASP A 640 4.28 9.22 0.03
CA ASP A 640 4.87 7.87 -0.06
C ASP A 640 5.28 7.43 -1.49
N VAL A 641 5.71 8.39 -2.30
CA VAL A 641 6.32 8.15 -3.61
C VAL A 641 7.83 7.84 -3.50
N SER A 642 8.50 7.53 -4.60
CA SER A 642 9.88 6.99 -4.61
C SER A 642 10.93 7.87 -3.90
N ASN A 643 10.74 9.19 -3.81
CA ASN A 643 11.63 10.09 -3.06
C ASN A 643 11.09 10.49 -1.67
N GLY A 644 10.11 9.74 -1.16
CA GLY A 644 9.40 9.90 0.12
C GLY A 644 9.60 11.22 0.87
N GLU A 645 8.58 12.08 0.89
CA GLU A 645 8.70 13.43 1.43
C GLU A 645 7.87 13.62 2.70
N LEU A 646 8.32 14.56 3.53
CA LEU A 646 7.58 15.03 4.69
C LEU A 646 7.45 16.55 4.61
N TRP A 647 6.25 17.03 4.85
CA TRP A 647 5.85 18.42 4.72
C TRP A 647 5.28 18.94 6.04
N VAL A 648 5.49 20.22 6.33
CA VAL A 648 4.79 20.98 7.36
C VAL A 648 3.93 22.05 6.72
N LEU A 649 2.68 22.19 7.17
CA LEU A 649 1.65 23.05 6.59
C LEU A 649 0.90 23.81 7.69
N GLY A 650 0.40 24.99 7.34
CA GLY A 650 -0.43 25.81 8.21
C GLY A 650 -0.87 27.10 7.54
N GLN A 651 -1.74 27.85 8.23
CA GLN A 651 -2.17 29.16 7.76
C GLN A 651 -1.07 30.21 7.97
N ALA A 652 -1.00 31.16 7.03
CA ALA A 652 0.10 32.08 6.80
C ALA A 652 0.22 33.22 7.80
#